data_AF-A0A1Y4GVZ0-F1
#
_entry.id   AF-A0A1Y4GVZ0-F1
#
_cell.length_a   1.000
_cell.length_b   1.000
_cell.length_c   1.000
_cell.angle_alpha   90.00
_cell.angle_beta   90.00
_cell.angle_gamma   90.00
#
_symmetry.space_group_name_H-M   'P 1'
#
loop_
_entity.id
_entity.type
_entity.pdbx_description
1 polymer ?
#
loop_
_entity_poly.entity_id
_entity_poly.type
_entity_poly.pdbx_seq_one_letter_code
_entity_poly.pdbx_strand_id
1 'polypeptide(L)'
;MKVHKKNPSWMAGGMATMLLCTLLFSCNNEDFLESGNPEKACDNICFGISSDKNVQTRGYAGSDDEGYTADRFVLRSDDSADTLCVRAIVSDGINVSGFEGEQALTRATPVDKDNFYDKFHVLAYWSKNGASVDQFYMNTNASNSAASVGTGAKWSTEQIYYWPGADHSFQFYAWAPTDAGGLTTPSSPQDKSLAYTVPEAATDQKDIVVATTNEIQGDNNAAVPLTFKHICTAVRFAVGSQMQPGSIKSVALKGVKNAGTYDMAGGTWSIGNATVDFSQTLNKETTGTEANGDAITSPEGTFMMLPQTLPAGATVEVVFVNANNQERTLTASIGNTEWTMGTTVTYKLSITPEYELEFSDIPSEVDAHYDIIPIKINAKDVEGNWTITSNQNWVTIKSALTSYEKDGYWLNATTGNYSDYCSSEGVAVERQQTLDKLGNGEVELYLFVSENSSTADRTVTLTLSKDGRETATIDVVQKCPNWQGNLGWEVIEENLTLPYGFKWDRKVTLQKTLTGNWLEKNIEEWLTKQAFKVQPTDFLEWLGSLLRPTLVDYVNIARSGDVMTVVVDYSNIANVTSAMSATDGQANTWNLYSNVGGASFEGEQNLINSGYAIVSESGSNEDTKNFAALYAVKLNAFDIHKGGSGNQITYAIIPEQTDIKWYLPAINQFSDGAGLSGQYWSSTANNDNNNANAYSWNSSSQSIPRMDLHKVRAVRQKP
;
A
#
# COMPACT_ATOMS: atom_id res chain seq x y z
N MET A 1 -87.22 -18.56 -24.81
CA MET A 1 -86.15 -17.54 -24.72
C MET A 1 -84.81 -18.26 -24.84
N LYS A 2 -83.82 -17.70 -25.56
CA LYS A 2 -82.46 -18.24 -25.89
C LYS A 2 -82.19 -19.72 -25.48
N VAL A 3 -82.43 -20.70 -26.36
CA VAL A 3 -81.51 -21.22 -27.42
C VAL A 3 -80.40 -22.14 -26.85
N HIS A 4 -80.05 -23.32 -27.39
CA HIS A 4 -80.70 -24.41 -28.16
C HIS A 4 -79.59 -25.33 -28.74
N LYS A 5 -79.69 -26.65 -28.49
CA LYS A 5 -79.70 -27.78 -29.47
C LYS A 5 -78.45 -28.05 -30.33
N LYS A 6 -78.11 -29.28 -30.77
CA LYS A 6 -78.56 -30.70 -30.57
C LYS A 6 -77.36 -31.60 -31.04
N ASN A 7 -77.06 -32.82 -30.58
CA ASN A 7 -77.79 -34.11 -30.52
C ASN A 7 -78.19 -34.71 -31.90
N PRO A 8 -78.32 -36.06 -32.08
CA PRO A 8 -77.75 -37.21 -31.32
C PRO A 8 -77.44 -38.49 -32.17
N SER A 9 -77.28 -39.65 -31.48
CA SER A 9 -77.71 -41.04 -31.87
C SER A 9 -76.86 -41.85 -32.89
N TRP A 10 -76.68 -43.19 -32.81
CA TRP A 10 -77.03 -44.27 -31.83
C TRP A 10 -76.27 -45.61 -32.18
N MET A 11 -76.43 -46.82 -31.58
CA MET A 11 -77.44 -47.38 -30.63
C MET A 11 -76.93 -48.39 -29.54
N ALA A 12 -77.05 -49.72 -29.74
CA ALA A 12 -76.96 -50.84 -28.76
C ALA A 12 -76.43 -52.14 -29.43
N GLY A 13 -76.12 -53.28 -28.77
CA GLY A 13 -76.01 -53.62 -27.33
C GLY A 13 -76.33 -55.10 -26.96
N GLY A 14 -75.79 -55.61 -25.83
CA GLY A 14 -76.11 -56.91 -25.18
C GLY A 14 -75.22 -58.13 -25.57
N MET A 15 -75.00 -59.18 -24.76
CA MET A 15 -75.30 -59.49 -23.33
C MET A 15 -74.37 -60.59 -22.76
N ALA A 16 -74.04 -60.54 -21.44
CA ALA A 16 -73.87 -61.66 -20.45
C ALA A 16 -72.86 -62.85 -20.70
N THR A 17 -72.26 -63.57 -19.73
CA THR A 17 -72.05 -63.49 -18.25
C THR A 17 -71.04 -64.55 -17.77
N MET A 18 -70.10 -64.23 -16.86
CA MET A 18 -69.79 -64.98 -15.60
C MET A 18 -68.74 -64.26 -14.73
N LEU A 19 -68.33 -64.84 -13.57
CA LEU A 19 -67.83 -64.09 -12.40
C LEU A 19 -66.60 -64.75 -11.69
N LEU A 20 -66.04 -64.04 -10.69
CA LEU A 20 -64.85 -64.29 -9.85
C LEU A 20 -63.49 -63.99 -10.53
N CYS A 21 -62.57 -63.20 -9.96
CA CYS A 21 -62.57 -62.45 -8.68
C CYS A 21 -62.01 -61.02 -8.84
N THR A 22 -62.54 -60.12 -8.00
CA THR A 22 -62.00 -58.84 -7.48
C THR A 22 -60.50 -58.57 -7.68
N LEU A 23 -60.00 -57.38 -8.08
CA LEU A 23 -60.56 -56.00 -8.27
C LEU A 23 -59.50 -55.17 -9.11
N LEU A 24 -59.55 -53.86 -9.43
CA LEU A 24 -60.41 -52.74 -8.96
C LEU A 24 -60.73 -51.66 -10.04
N PHE A 25 -59.72 -50.95 -10.58
CA PHE A 25 -59.85 -49.72 -11.41
C PHE A 25 -58.74 -49.63 -12.49
N SER A 26 -58.72 -48.72 -13.48
CA SER A 26 -59.76 -48.14 -14.37
C SER A 26 -59.16 -47.00 -15.23
N CYS A 27 -58.85 -47.27 -16.50
CA CYS A 27 -58.65 -46.32 -17.61
C CYS A 27 -57.42 -45.36 -17.63
N ASN A 28 -56.87 -45.25 -18.85
CA ASN A 28 -56.03 -44.18 -19.43
C ASN A 28 -54.64 -43.89 -18.83
N ASN A 29 -53.62 -44.17 -19.64
CA ASN A 29 -52.62 -43.24 -20.18
C ASN A 29 -52.04 -43.91 -21.47
N GLU A 30 -51.48 -43.24 -22.48
CA GLU A 30 -50.48 -42.16 -22.48
C GLU A 30 -49.17 -42.59 -21.80
N ASP A 31 -48.60 -43.70 -22.27
CA ASP A 31 -47.28 -44.20 -21.85
C ASP A 31 -46.16 -43.24 -22.29
N PHE A 32 -46.04 -42.16 -21.50
CA PHE A 32 -44.78 -41.46 -21.27
C PHE A 32 -43.66 -42.48 -21.08
N LEU A 33 -42.51 -42.26 -21.74
CA LEU A 33 -41.34 -43.11 -21.52
C LEU A 33 -40.83 -42.92 -20.08
N GLU A 34 -41.08 -43.94 -19.26
CA GLU A 34 -40.68 -44.00 -17.86
C GLU A 34 -39.16 -43.82 -17.70
N SER A 35 -38.77 -42.80 -16.94
CA SER A 35 -37.36 -42.46 -16.72
C SER A 35 -36.71 -43.42 -15.72
N GLY A 36 -36.11 -44.51 -16.21
CA GLY A 36 -35.42 -45.44 -15.31
C GLY A 36 -34.63 -46.62 -15.89
N ASN A 37 -34.73 -46.95 -17.19
CA ASN A 37 -34.10 -48.17 -17.73
C ASN A 37 -33.14 -47.87 -18.92
N PRO A 38 -31.83 -48.17 -18.82
CA PRO A 38 -30.84 -47.81 -19.85
C PRO A 38 -30.93 -48.62 -21.16
N GLU A 39 -31.48 -49.83 -21.15
CA GLU A 39 -31.37 -50.79 -22.26
C GLU A 39 -32.50 -50.68 -23.29
N LYS A 40 -32.59 -49.54 -23.98
CA LYS A 40 -33.29 -49.44 -25.27
C LYS A 40 -32.39 -48.82 -26.33
N ALA A 41 -32.23 -49.55 -27.43
CA ALA A 41 -31.56 -49.08 -28.64
C ALA A 41 -32.16 -47.74 -29.09
N CYS A 42 -31.28 -46.84 -29.52
CA CYS A 42 -31.67 -45.66 -30.29
C CYS A 42 -31.67 -46.07 -31.76
N ASP A 43 -32.81 -46.61 -32.23
CA ASP A 43 -33.01 -47.05 -33.62
C ASP A 43 -32.65 -45.94 -34.64
N ASN A 44 -32.88 -44.68 -34.24
CA ASN A 44 -32.40 -43.50 -34.94
C ASN A 44 -31.11 -42.92 -34.32
N ILE A 45 -30.29 -42.31 -35.17
CA ILE A 45 -29.15 -41.50 -34.75
C ILE A 45 -29.67 -40.30 -33.95
N CYS A 46 -29.06 -40.09 -32.79
CA CYS A 46 -29.19 -38.91 -31.93
C CYS A 46 -27.86 -38.71 -31.20
N PHE A 47 -27.65 -37.54 -30.59
CA PHE A 47 -26.37 -37.16 -30.00
C PHE A 47 -26.49 -36.91 -28.50
N GLY A 48 -25.49 -37.34 -27.73
CA GLY A 48 -25.29 -36.94 -26.34
C GLY A 48 -24.06 -36.03 -26.27
N ILE A 49 -24.20 -34.83 -25.72
CA ILE A 49 -23.08 -33.87 -25.62
C ILE A 49 -22.38 -33.93 -24.26
N SER A 50 -21.08 -33.64 -24.28
CA SER A 50 -20.27 -33.39 -23.09
C SER A 50 -19.28 -32.25 -23.33
N SER A 51 -19.08 -31.40 -22.32
CA SER A 51 -17.91 -30.53 -22.22
C SER A 51 -16.70 -31.36 -21.77
N ASP A 52 -15.50 -31.10 -22.27
CA ASP A 52 -14.32 -31.87 -21.89
C ASP A 52 -13.88 -31.58 -20.44
N LYS A 53 -14.19 -32.52 -19.53
CA LYS A 53 -13.90 -32.43 -18.08
C LYS A 53 -12.93 -33.50 -17.58
N ASN A 54 -12.19 -34.16 -18.47
CA ASN A 54 -11.32 -35.29 -18.11
C ASN A 54 -9.86 -34.91 -17.79
N VAL A 55 -9.57 -33.63 -17.55
CA VAL A 55 -8.39 -33.20 -16.77
C VAL A 55 -8.86 -32.91 -15.34
N GLN A 56 -8.39 -33.72 -14.38
CA GLN A 56 -8.73 -33.53 -12.96
C GLN A 56 -7.80 -32.49 -12.32
N THR A 57 -8.36 -31.37 -11.83
CA THR A 57 -7.72 -30.56 -10.79
C THR A 57 -8.33 -30.87 -9.42
N ARG A 58 -7.48 -31.22 -8.45
CA ARG A 58 -7.80 -31.23 -7.02
C ARG A 58 -7.44 -29.84 -6.47
N GLY A 59 -8.39 -28.92 -6.39
CA GLY A 59 -8.06 -27.50 -6.15
C GLY A 59 -8.92 -26.69 -5.19
N TYR A 60 -10.14 -27.10 -4.83
CA TYR A 60 -11.09 -26.20 -4.14
C TYR A 60 -10.74 -25.88 -2.66
N ALA A 61 -9.85 -24.90 -2.47
CA ALA A 61 -9.67 -24.06 -1.29
C ALA A 61 -9.07 -22.72 -1.78
N GLY A 62 -9.55 -21.59 -1.28
CA GLY A 62 -9.35 -20.29 -1.94
C GLY A 62 -7.91 -19.77 -1.98
N SER A 63 -7.40 -19.55 -3.20
CA SER A 63 -6.25 -18.68 -3.54
C SER A 63 -6.32 -18.31 -5.03
N ASP A 64 -6.01 -17.07 -5.41
CA ASP A 64 -6.27 -16.52 -6.76
C ASP A 64 -5.31 -17.00 -7.89
N ASP A 65 -4.66 -18.16 -7.71
CA ASP A 65 -3.60 -18.70 -8.57
C ASP A 65 -3.91 -20.14 -9.07
N GLU A 66 -4.97 -20.33 -9.86
CA GLU A 66 -5.12 -21.50 -10.78
C GLU A 66 -4.84 -21.11 -12.25
N GLY A 67 -3.81 -20.30 -12.45
CA GLY A 67 -3.23 -20.01 -13.76
C GLY A 67 -1.74 -19.72 -13.63
N TYR A 68 -0.92 -20.18 -14.58
CA TYR A 68 0.51 -19.91 -14.53
C TYR A 68 0.83 -18.51 -15.08
N THR A 69 1.82 -17.84 -14.50
CA THR A 69 2.36 -16.60 -15.08
C THR A 69 3.15 -16.97 -16.33
N ALA A 70 2.62 -16.64 -17.50
CA ALA A 70 3.29 -16.89 -18.77
C ALA A 70 4.42 -15.88 -19.02
N ASP A 71 4.20 -14.61 -18.69
CA ASP A 71 5.22 -13.56 -18.84
C ASP A 71 4.93 -12.29 -18.01
N ARG A 72 5.92 -11.39 -17.92
CA ARG A 72 5.86 -10.06 -17.29
C ARG A 72 6.40 -9.00 -18.24
N PHE A 73 5.54 -8.09 -18.68
CA PHE A 73 5.86 -7.03 -19.62
C PHE A 73 5.92 -5.66 -18.96
N VAL A 74 6.63 -4.71 -19.58
CA VAL A 74 6.66 -3.30 -19.19
C VAL A 74 5.94 -2.47 -20.24
N LEU A 75 4.80 -1.89 -19.88
CA LEU A 75 4.15 -0.78 -20.57
C LEU A 75 5.08 0.45 -20.49
N ARG A 76 5.23 1.15 -21.61
CA ARG A 76 5.90 2.46 -21.68
C ARG A 76 5.08 3.44 -22.52
N SER A 77 5.34 4.71 -22.27
CA SER A 77 5.01 5.84 -23.15
C SER A 77 6.19 6.10 -24.07
N ASP A 78 5.95 6.61 -25.29
CA ASP A 78 7.02 7.06 -26.18
C ASP A 78 7.57 8.45 -25.78
N ASP A 79 6.78 9.26 -25.07
CA ASP A 79 7.07 10.66 -24.73
C ASP A 79 7.53 10.88 -23.26
N SER A 80 7.58 9.85 -22.42
CA SER A 80 7.98 9.95 -21.01
C SER A 80 8.83 8.77 -20.52
N ALA A 81 9.51 8.94 -19.39
CA ALA A 81 10.40 7.92 -18.80
C ALA A 81 9.65 6.77 -18.08
N ASP A 82 8.32 6.73 -18.22
CA ASP A 82 7.43 5.99 -17.34
C ASP A 82 7.52 4.47 -17.58
N THR A 83 7.80 3.72 -16.51
CA THR A 83 7.83 2.25 -16.52
C THR A 83 6.63 1.69 -15.78
N LEU A 84 5.76 0.97 -16.48
CA LEU A 84 4.52 0.46 -15.93
C LEU A 84 4.38 -1.06 -16.17
N CYS A 85 3.77 -1.81 -15.25
CA CYS A 85 3.85 -3.29 -15.26
C CYS A 85 2.55 -3.99 -15.70
N VAL A 86 2.69 -4.92 -16.66
CA VAL A 86 1.64 -5.89 -17.04
C VAL A 86 2.10 -7.31 -16.73
N ARG A 87 1.19 -8.15 -16.24
CA ARG A 87 1.42 -9.59 -16.09
C ARG A 87 0.42 -10.35 -16.94
N ALA A 88 0.89 -11.32 -17.73
CA ALA A 88 0.01 -12.29 -18.38
C ALA A 88 -0.12 -13.54 -17.49
N ILE A 89 -1.36 -13.91 -17.18
CA ILE A 89 -1.71 -15.18 -16.53
C ILE A 89 -2.51 -16.00 -17.52
N VAL A 90 -2.13 -17.27 -17.70
CA VAL A 90 -2.83 -18.23 -18.56
C VAL A 90 -3.45 -19.31 -17.69
N SER A 91 -4.76 -19.53 -17.85
CA SER A 91 -5.53 -20.57 -17.16
C SER A 91 -6.14 -21.53 -18.17
N ASP A 92 -6.14 -22.82 -17.84
CA ASP A 92 -6.72 -23.86 -18.68
C ASP A 92 -8.25 -23.73 -18.79
N GLY A 93 -8.78 -23.98 -19.99
CA GLY A 93 -10.19 -23.77 -20.29
C GLY A 93 -10.56 -22.33 -20.65
N ILE A 94 -11.71 -22.19 -21.31
CA ILE A 94 -12.41 -20.93 -21.45
C ILE A 94 -13.51 -20.92 -20.39
N ASN A 95 -13.29 -20.19 -19.30
CA ASN A 95 -14.18 -20.17 -18.14
C ASN A 95 -14.07 -18.83 -17.40
N VAL A 96 -15.20 -18.28 -16.94
CA VAL A 96 -15.29 -16.92 -16.37
C VAL A 96 -15.50 -16.96 -14.85
N SER A 97 -14.68 -17.75 -14.15
CA SER A 97 -14.60 -17.71 -12.69
C SER A 97 -14.29 -16.27 -12.24
N GLY A 98 -15.23 -15.67 -11.50
CA GLY A 98 -15.17 -14.27 -11.05
C GLY A 98 -16.50 -13.50 -11.08
N PHE A 99 -17.56 -14.02 -11.71
CA PHE A 99 -18.89 -13.37 -11.73
C PHE A 99 -19.96 -14.24 -11.06
N GLU A 100 -20.45 -13.82 -9.88
CA GLU A 100 -21.69 -14.36 -9.31
C GLU A 100 -22.89 -13.46 -9.69
N GLY A 101 -23.77 -13.96 -10.56
CA GLY A 101 -25.03 -13.31 -10.90
C GLY A 101 -25.72 -13.93 -12.12
N GLU A 102 -27.01 -14.25 -11.98
CA GLU A 102 -27.84 -14.66 -13.12
C GLU A 102 -28.01 -13.47 -14.10
N GLN A 103 -27.54 -13.64 -15.33
CA GLN A 103 -27.77 -12.68 -16.42
C GLN A 103 -28.35 -13.37 -17.65
N ALA A 104 -29.18 -12.63 -18.39
CA ALA A 104 -29.78 -13.11 -19.63
C ALA A 104 -28.72 -13.21 -20.72
N LEU A 105 -28.63 -14.38 -21.37
CA LEU A 105 -27.60 -14.74 -22.35
C LEU A 105 -27.46 -13.71 -23.47
N THR A 106 -26.27 -13.13 -23.62
CA THR A 106 -25.90 -12.31 -24.77
C THR A 106 -24.96 -13.08 -25.70
N ARG A 107 -24.86 -12.66 -26.96
CA ARG A 107 -24.23 -13.47 -28.02
C ARG A 107 -22.69 -13.51 -27.97
N ALA A 108 -22.06 -12.91 -26.97
CA ALA A 108 -20.59 -12.76 -26.88
C ALA A 108 -19.99 -13.38 -25.61
N THR A 109 -20.82 -13.84 -24.66
CA THR A 109 -20.36 -14.50 -23.45
C THR A 109 -19.62 -15.82 -23.80
N PRO A 110 -18.50 -16.14 -23.15
CA PRO A 110 -17.82 -17.43 -23.30
C PRO A 110 -18.70 -18.62 -22.92
N VAL A 111 -18.48 -19.78 -23.54
CA VAL A 111 -19.39 -20.95 -23.45
C VAL A 111 -18.90 -21.98 -22.43
N ASP A 112 -19.83 -22.63 -21.74
CA ASP A 112 -19.57 -23.69 -20.77
C ASP A 112 -20.63 -24.82 -20.84
N LYS A 113 -20.82 -25.56 -19.74
CA LYS A 113 -21.77 -26.68 -19.64
C LYS A 113 -23.24 -26.26 -19.44
N ASP A 114 -23.49 -25.03 -18.99
CA ASP A 114 -24.80 -24.52 -18.58
C ASP A 114 -25.39 -23.54 -19.61
N ASN A 115 -24.54 -22.87 -20.40
CA ASN A 115 -24.96 -21.87 -21.41
C ASN A 115 -24.76 -22.31 -22.89
N PHE A 116 -24.53 -23.60 -23.15
CA PHE A 116 -24.27 -24.15 -24.50
C PHE A 116 -25.38 -23.80 -25.52
N TYR A 117 -24.96 -23.50 -26.76
CA TYR A 117 -25.82 -23.04 -27.86
C TYR A 117 -27.03 -23.94 -28.17
N ASP A 118 -28.20 -23.33 -28.47
CA ASP A 118 -29.48 -24.00 -28.81
C ASP A 118 -29.43 -25.07 -29.92
N LYS A 119 -28.39 -25.01 -30.76
CA LYS A 119 -28.18 -25.86 -31.94
C LYS A 119 -26.69 -25.95 -32.28
N PHE A 120 -26.29 -27.10 -32.81
CA PHE A 120 -25.00 -27.32 -33.47
C PHE A 120 -25.21 -27.89 -34.87
N HIS A 121 -24.27 -27.70 -35.78
CA HIS A 121 -24.27 -28.36 -37.08
C HIS A 121 -23.51 -29.68 -36.99
N VAL A 122 -23.92 -30.71 -37.73
CA VAL A 122 -23.24 -32.00 -37.80
C VAL A 122 -23.10 -32.53 -39.23
N LEU A 123 -21.88 -32.92 -39.57
CA LEU A 123 -21.50 -33.68 -40.75
C LEU A 123 -21.22 -35.13 -40.36
N ALA A 124 -21.80 -36.08 -41.10
CA ALA A 124 -21.46 -37.50 -40.99
C ALA A 124 -20.82 -38.00 -42.29
N TYR A 125 -19.52 -38.27 -42.24
CA TYR A 125 -18.75 -38.94 -43.29
C TYR A 125 -18.87 -40.43 -43.07
N TRP A 126 -18.94 -41.23 -44.13
CA TRP A 126 -19.18 -42.66 -44.01
C TRP A 126 -18.38 -43.50 -44.99
N SER A 127 -18.16 -44.76 -44.59
CA SER A 127 -17.65 -45.81 -45.45
C SER A 127 -18.71 -46.91 -45.63
N LYS A 128 -18.56 -47.69 -46.69
CA LYS A 128 -19.30 -48.94 -46.92
C LYS A 128 -18.30 -50.04 -47.29
N ASN A 129 -18.29 -51.13 -46.53
CA ASN A 129 -17.29 -52.21 -46.61
C ASN A 129 -15.83 -51.70 -46.59
N GLY A 130 -15.56 -50.64 -45.80
CA GLY A 130 -14.24 -50.01 -45.68
C GLY A 130 -13.86 -49.03 -46.81
N ALA A 131 -14.70 -48.85 -47.83
CA ALA A 131 -14.51 -47.82 -48.86
C ALA A 131 -15.27 -46.54 -48.49
N SER A 132 -14.56 -45.41 -48.36
CA SER A 132 -15.18 -44.10 -48.11
C SER A 132 -16.11 -43.69 -49.27
N VAL A 133 -17.23 -43.05 -48.95
CA VAL A 133 -18.22 -42.60 -49.94
C VAL A 133 -18.19 -41.09 -50.09
N ASP A 134 -18.15 -40.60 -51.34
CA ASP A 134 -18.16 -39.17 -51.70
C ASP A 134 -19.57 -38.55 -51.57
N GLN A 135 -20.18 -38.72 -50.40
CA GLN A 135 -21.48 -38.13 -50.04
C GLN A 135 -21.58 -38.01 -48.51
N PHE A 136 -22.11 -36.90 -48.00
CA PHE A 136 -22.49 -36.82 -46.59
C PHE A 136 -23.68 -37.75 -46.30
N TYR A 137 -23.64 -38.51 -45.20
CA TYR A 137 -24.82 -39.21 -44.69
C TYR A 137 -25.75 -38.25 -43.93
N MET A 138 -25.15 -37.29 -43.21
CA MET A 138 -25.82 -36.18 -42.55
C MET A 138 -25.06 -34.89 -42.86
N ASN A 139 -25.79 -33.83 -43.18
CA ASN A 139 -25.34 -32.44 -43.25
C ASN A 139 -26.55 -31.62 -42.84
N THR A 140 -26.65 -31.31 -41.54
CA THR A 140 -27.86 -30.76 -40.92
C THR A 140 -27.57 -30.20 -39.52
N ASN A 141 -28.53 -29.46 -38.97
CA ASN A 141 -28.47 -28.96 -37.60
C ASN A 141 -29.15 -29.95 -36.64
N ALA A 142 -28.52 -30.19 -35.49
CA ALA A 142 -29.13 -30.86 -34.36
C ALA A 142 -29.48 -29.84 -33.27
N SER A 143 -30.60 -30.05 -32.58
CA SER A 143 -31.12 -29.18 -31.53
C SER A 143 -31.68 -29.99 -30.35
N ASN A 144 -31.88 -29.33 -29.22
CA ASN A 144 -32.37 -29.95 -27.99
C ASN A 144 -33.90 -29.92 -27.92
N SER A 145 -34.56 -30.98 -28.38
CA SER A 145 -36.02 -31.08 -28.41
C SER A 145 -36.70 -31.20 -27.04
N ALA A 146 -35.95 -31.15 -25.93
CA ALA A 146 -36.44 -31.38 -24.56
C ALA A 146 -35.99 -30.32 -23.53
N ALA A 147 -35.42 -29.19 -23.97
CA ALA A 147 -35.00 -28.05 -23.13
C ALA A 147 -34.12 -28.42 -21.91
N SER A 148 -33.40 -29.55 -21.99
CA SER A 148 -32.61 -30.09 -20.88
C SER A 148 -31.12 -29.96 -21.18
N VAL A 149 -30.42 -28.99 -20.58
CA VAL A 149 -28.96 -28.85 -20.71
C VAL A 149 -28.20 -29.82 -19.78
N GLY A 150 -26.99 -30.22 -20.20
CA GLY A 150 -26.11 -31.09 -19.42
C GLY A 150 -26.10 -32.59 -19.82
N THR A 151 -25.38 -33.40 -19.04
CA THR A 151 -25.16 -34.83 -19.31
C THR A 151 -26.45 -35.63 -19.21
N GLY A 152 -26.91 -36.19 -20.33
CA GLY A 152 -28.19 -36.88 -20.47
C GLY A 152 -29.12 -36.23 -21.50
N ALA A 153 -28.84 -35.01 -21.91
CA ALA A 153 -29.52 -34.34 -23.03
C ALA A 153 -29.39 -35.14 -24.32
N LYS A 154 -30.52 -35.52 -24.94
CA LYS A 154 -30.56 -36.11 -26.28
C LYS A 154 -30.85 -35.02 -27.32
N TRP A 155 -29.88 -34.78 -28.20
CA TRP A 155 -29.98 -33.84 -29.30
C TRP A 155 -30.40 -34.58 -30.58
N SER A 156 -31.33 -33.98 -31.31
CA SER A 156 -32.01 -34.60 -32.45
C SER A 156 -32.02 -33.67 -33.66
N THR A 157 -32.13 -34.25 -34.85
CA THR A 157 -32.22 -33.55 -36.13
C THR A 157 -33.65 -33.55 -36.65
N GLU A 158 -34.07 -32.50 -37.36
CA GLU A 158 -35.45 -32.38 -37.88
C GLU A 158 -35.84 -33.55 -38.80
N GLN A 159 -34.90 -33.98 -39.65
CA GLN A 159 -35.00 -35.26 -40.36
C GLN A 159 -34.48 -36.40 -39.46
N ILE A 160 -35.22 -37.51 -39.41
CA ILE A 160 -34.80 -38.74 -38.74
C ILE A 160 -33.80 -39.49 -39.62
N TYR A 161 -32.64 -39.84 -39.06
CA TYR A 161 -31.62 -40.71 -39.67
C TYR A 161 -31.53 -42.01 -38.88
N TYR A 162 -31.44 -43.15 -39.57
CA TYR A 162 -31.38 -44.49 -38.96
C TYR A 162 -29.98 -45.08 -39.05
N TRP A 163 -29.68 -46.07 -38.20
CA TRP A 163 -28.45 -46.86 -38.32
C TRP A 163 -28.57 -47.84 -39.51
N PRO A 164 -27.71 -47.78 -40.55
CA PRO A 164 -27.90 -48.54 -41.80
C PRO A 164 -27.38 -50.00 -41.75
N GLY A 165 -26.71 -50.41 -40.67
CA GLY A 165 -26.18 -51.77 -40.48
C GLY A 165 -24.65 -51.88 -40.57
N ALA A 166 -24.14 -53.02 -40.10
CA ALA A 166 -22.72 -53.30 -39.83
C ALA A 166 -21.78 -53.30 -41.05
N ASP A 167 -22.28 -53.18 -42.29
CA ASP A 167 -21.45 -52.99 -43.48
C ASP A 167 -21.10 -51.53 -43.76
N HIS A 168 -21.46 -50.61 -42.84
CA HIS A 168 -21.14 -49.19 -42.88
C HIS A 168 -20.35 -48.75 -41.64
N SER A 169 -19.62 -47.65 -41.76
CA SER A 169 -18.97 -46.96 -40.64
C SER A 169 -19.05 -45.45 -40.78
N PHE A 170 -18.91 -44.72 -39.67
CA PHE A 170 -19.17 -43.28 -39.58
C PHE A 170 -18.10 -42.52 -38.80
N GLN A 171 -17.78 -41.32 -39.26
CA GLN A 171 -17.08 -40.29 -38.48
C GLN A 171 -17.95 -39.03 -38.44
N PHE A 172 -18.31 -38.58 -37.23
CA PHE A 172 -19.13 -37.39 -37.02
C PHE A 172 -18.22 -36.21 -36.66
N TYR A 173 -18.49 -35.08 -37.30
CA TYR A 173 -17.82 -33.80 -37.07
C TYR A 173 -18.91 -32.76 -36.81
N ALA A 174 -18.84 -32.04 -35.71
CA ALA A 174 -19.88 -31.09 -35.31
C ALA A 174 -19.29 -29.80 -34.77
N TRP A 175 -19.96 -28.67 -35.00
CA TRP A 175 -19.54 -27.36 -34.50
C TRP A 175 -20.71 -26.49 -34.05
N ALA A 176 -20.42 -25.58 -33.11
CA ALA A 176 -21.33 -24.52 -32.69
C ALA A 176 -20.53 -23.22 -32.44
N PRO A 177 -21.16 -22.03 -32.59
CA PRO A 177 -22.53 -21.83 -33.08
C PRO A 177 -22.63 -22.06 -34.59
N THR A 178 -23.85 -22.24 -35.10
CA THR A 178 -24.08 -22.45 -36.54
C THR A 178 -23.93 -21.18 -37.39
N ASP A 179 -23.84 -20.02 -36.73
CA ASP A 179 -23.97 -18.68 -37.32
C ASP A 179 -22.89 -17.72 -36.79
N ALA A 180 -21.67 -18.22 -36.61
CA ALA A 180 -20.50 -17.39 -36.34
C ALA A 180 -20.11 -16.53 -37.56
N GLY A 181 -20.03 -15.21 -37.37
CA GLY A 181 -19.56 -14.29 -38.41
C GLY A 181 -18.10 -14.58 -38.78
N GLY A 182 -17.79 -14.64 -40.08
CA GLY A 182 -16.44 -14.95 -40.57
C GLY A 182 -16.07 -16.44 -40.58
N LEU A 183 -16.96 -17.34 -40.15
CA LEU A 183 -16.79 -18.79 -40.26
C LEU A 183 -17.26 -19.29 -41.63
N THR A 184 -16.41 -20.10 -42.29
CA THR A 184 -16.70 -20.84 -43.52
C THR A 184 -16.56 -22.33 -43.25
N THR A 185 -17.56 -23.11 -43.65
CA THR A 185 -17.73 -24.53 -43.28
C THR A 185 -17.67 -25.44 -44.50
N PRO A 186 -17.42 -26.76 -44.36
CA PRO A 186 -17.32 -27.68 -45.49
C PRO A 186 -18.55 -27.69 -46.38
N SER A 187 -18.32 -27.54 -47.69
CA SER A 187 -19.35 -27.60 -48.73
C SER A 187 -19.33 -28.88 -49.55
N SER A 188 -18.37 -29.79 -49.30
CA SER A 188 -18.25 -31.07 -50.01
C SER A 188 -17.69 -32.18 -49.09
N PRO A 189 -17.94 -33.47 -49.37
CA PRO A 189 -17.47 -34.60 -48.55
C PRO A 189 -15.94 -34.79 -48.54
N GLN A 190 -15.21 -34.05 -49.39
CA GLN A 190 -13.74 -34.07 -49.46
C GLN A 190 -13.07 -33.06 -48.52
N ASP A 191 -13.83 -32.09 -47.99
CA ASP A 191 -13.34 -31.05 -47.09
C ASP A 191 -13.72 -31.40 -45.65
N LYS A 192 -12.76 -31.28 -44.72
CA LYS A 192 -12.93 -31.52 -43.27
C LYS A 192 -12.52 -30.31 -42.42
N SER A 193 -12.44 -29.13 -43.03
CA SER A 193 -11.84 -27.94 -42.43
C SER A 193 -12.86 -26.83 -42.13
N LEU A 194 -12.53 -25.99 -41.15
CA LEU A 194 -13.26 -24.76 -40.84
C LEU A 194 -12.32 -23.58 -41.07
N ALA A 195 -12.62 -22.70 -42.03
CA ALA A 195 -11.87 -21.46 -42.20
C ALA A 195 -12.55 -20.34 -41.40
N TYR A 196 -11.79 -19.61 -40.58
CA TYR A 196 -12.32 -18.54 -39.73
C TYR A 196 -11.48 -17.28 -39.89
N THR A 197 -12.17 -16.15 -40.02
CA THR A 197 -11.59 -14.81 -39.86
C THR A 197 -12.28 -14.14 -38.69
N VAL A 198 -11.50 -13.81 -37.64
CA VAL A 198 -12.00 -13.21 -36.40
C VAL A 198 -12.65 -11.85 -36.69
N PRO A 199 -13.94 -11.63 -36.33
CA PRO A 199 -14.61 -10.33 -36.45
C PRO A 199 -13.90 -9.20 -35.68
N GLU A 200 -13.92 -7.99 -36.22
CA GLU A 200 -13.21 -6.81 -35.66
C GLU A 200 -13.71 -6.43 -34.25
N ALA A 201 -15.03 -6.38 -34.04
CA ALA A 201 -15.64 -6.10 -32.75
C ALA A 201 -15.76 -7.36 -31.89
N ALA A 202 -15.25 -7.32 -30.65
CA ALA A 202 -15.30 -8.45 -29.71
C ALA A 202 -16.72 -9.03 -29.52
N THR A 203 -17.74 -8.17 -29.48
CA THR A 203 -19.15 -8.56 -29.35
C THR A 203 -19.67 -9.42 -30.52
N ASP A 204 -19.05 -9.33 -31.70
CA ASP A 204 -19.41 -10.12 -32.88
C ASP A 204 -18.60 -11.43 -32.96
N GLN A 205 -17.42 -11.49 -32.33
CA GLN A 205 -16.62 -12.71 -32.20
C GLN A 205 -17.41 -13.79 -31.41
N LYS A 206 -17.18 -15.07 -31.71
CA LYS A 206 -17.89 -16.19 -31.08
C LYS A 206 -16.90 -17.22 -30.55
N ASP A 207 -17.28 -17.86 -29.46
CA ASP A 207 -16.56 -18.99 -28.89
C ASP A 207 -16.91 -20.24 -29.71
N ILE A 208 -16.08 -20.55 -30.71
CA ILE A 208 -16.33 -21.68 -31.61
C ILE A 208 -15.89 -22.96 -30.90
N VAL A 209 -16.83 -23.89 -30.76
CA VAL A 209 -16.61 -25.21 -30.19
C VAL A 209 -16.81 -26.30 -31.24
N VAL A 210 -15.90 -27.28 -31.28
CA VAL A 210 -15.91 -28.40 -32.22
C VAL A 210 -15.87 -29.73 -31.47
N ALA A 211 -16.66 -30.69 -31.94
CA ALA A 211 -16.60 -32.10 -31.55
C ALA A 211 -16.26 -32.96 -32.77
N THR A 212 -15.53 -34.06 -32.55
CA THR A 212 -15.18 -35.03 -33.60
C THR A 212 -15.09 -36.42 -32.98
N THR A 213 -15.64 -37.43 -33.66
CA THR A 213 -15.63 -38.82 -33.19
C THR A 213 -14.53 -39.64 -33.85
N ASN A 214 -14.10 -40.69 -33.15
CA ASN A 214 -13.50 -41.85 -33.81
C ASN A 214 -14.52 -42.52 -34.75
N GLU A 215 -14.07 -43.54 -35.49
CA GLU A 215 -14.98 -44.33 -36.32
C GLU A 215 -15.99 -45.13 -35.48
N ILE A 216 -17.27 -44.98 -35.79
CA ILE A 216 -18.41 -45.66 -35.16
C ILE A 216 -19.05 -46.61 -36.18
N GLN A 217 -19.39 -47.84 -35.80
CA GLN A 217 -20.00 -48.82 -36.70
C GLN A 217 -21.46 -48.49 -37.01
N GLY A 218 -21.91 -48.88 -38.21
CA GLY A 218 -23.26 -48.58 -38.72
C GLY A 218 -24.41 -49.31 -38.04
N ASP A 219 -24.12 -50.17 -37.05
CA ASP A 219 -25.06 -50.88 -36.18
C ASP A 219 -24.92 -50.49 -34.69
N ASN A 220 -24.27 -49.36 -34.40
CA ASN A 220 -24.02 -48.87 -33.03
C ASN A 220 -25.29 -48.70 -32.17
N ASN A 221 -26.44 -48.35 -32.76
CA ASN A 221 -27.76 -48.34 -32.11
C ASN A 221 -27.85 -47.59 -30.76
N ALA A 222 -26.97 -46.60 -30.56
CA ALA A 222 -26.87 -45.78 -29.35
C ALA A 222 -26.67 -44.30 -29.72
N ALA A 223 -26.80 -43.40 -28.75
CA ALA A 223 -26.52 -41.99 -28.96
C ALA A 223 -25.02 -41.78 -29.26
N VAL A 224 -24.71 -40.96 -30.27
CA VAL A 224 -23.35 -40.59 -30.64
C VAL A 224 -22.77 -39.64 -29.58
N PRO A 225 -21.64 -39.98 -28.92
CA PRO A 225 -21.03 -39.10 -27.93
C PRO A 225 -20.24 -37.98 -28.61
N LEU A 226 -20.62 -36.73 -28.37
CA LEU A 226 -19.91 -35.54 -28.86
C LEU A 226 -19.27 -34.79 -27.69
N THR A 227 -17.95 -34.92 -27.56
CA THR A 227 -17.15 -34.09 -26.65
C THR A 227 -16.74 -32.81 -27.39
N PHE A 228 -17.34 -31.68 -27.02
CA PHE A 228 -17.02 -30.38 -27.60
C PHE A 228 -15.78 -29.76 -26.93
N LYS A 229 -14.92 -29.15 -27.75
CA LYS A 229 -13.70 -28.43 -27.35
C LYS A 229 -13.69 -27.04 -27.98
N HIS A 230 -13.26 -26.04 -27.23
CA HIS A 230 -13.01 -24.69 -27.74
C HIS A 230 -11.85 -24.70 -28.73
N ILE A 231 -12.03 -24.10 -29.92
CA ILE A 231 -10.96 -23.96 -30.91
C ILE A 231 -10.34 -22.55 -30.92
N CYS A 232 -10.94 -21.59 -30.22
CA CYS A 232 -10.40 -20.24 -30.01
C CYS A 232 -9.52 -20.16 -28.74
N THR A 233 -8.91 -19.01 -28.51
CA THR A 233 -8.32 -18.59 -27.22
C THR A 233 -9.08 -17.37 -26.71
N ALA A 234 -9.50 -17.37 -25.45
CA ALA A 234 -10.12 -16.20 -24.82
C ALA A 234 -9.04 -15.23 -24.33
N VAL A 235 -9.18 -13.92 -24.62
CA VAL A 235 -8.25 -12.87 -24.18
C VAL A 235 -9.02 -11.74 -23.49
N ARG A 236 -8.69 -11.48 -22.21
CA ARG A 236 -9.38 -10.48 -21.37
C ARG A 236 -8.41 -9.61 -20.57
N PHE A 237 -8.91 -8.47 -20.08
CA PHE A 237 -8.15 -7.53 -19.25
C PHE A 237 -8.74 -7.43 -17.84
N ALA A 238 -7.86 -7.37 -16.84
CA ALA A 238 -8.21 -7.28 -15.43
C ALA A 238 -7.22 -6.37 -14.67
N VAL A 239 -7.59 -5.93 -13.47
CA VAL A 239 -6.72 -5.14 -12.59
C VAL A 239 -5.54 -5.98 -12.09
N GLY A 240 -4.36 -5.37 -12.07
CA GLY A 240 -3.13 -5.93 -11.53
C GLY A 240 -2.92 -5.65 -10.04
N SER A 241 -1.66 -5.46 -9.61
CA SER A 241 -1.34 -5.28 -8.19
C SER A 241 -1.47 -3.84 -7.69
N GLN A 242 -1.69 -2.87 -8.57
CA GLN A 242 -1.82 -1.45 -8.26
C GLN A 242 -2.61 -0.75 -9.38
N MET A 243 -3.51 0.16 -9.02
CA MET A 243 -4.29 0.96 -9.97
C MET A 243 -4.37 2.40 -9.46
N GLN A 244 -4.29 3.38 -10.36
CA GLN A 244 -4.47 4.80 -10.01
C GLN A 244 -5.86 5.30 -10.42
N PRO A 245 -6.39 6.35 -9.75
CA PRO A 245 -7.69 6.93 -10.09
C PRO A 245 -7.72 7.55 -11.50
N GLY A 246 -8.75 7.25 -12.28
CA GLY A 246 -8.89 7.73 -13.65
C GLY A 246 -9.92 6.95 -14.45
N SER A 247 -9.65 6.74 -15.73
CA SER A 247 -10.56 6.07 -16.67
C SER A 247 -9.80 5.38 -17.79
N ILE A 248 -9.94 4.06 -17.89
CA ILE A 248 -9.43 3.27 -19.01
C ILE A 248 -10.40 3.45 -20.18
N LYS A 249 -9.99 4.28 -21.16
CA LYS A 249 -10.81 4.63 -22.32
C LYS A 249 -10.87 3.49 -23.33
N SER A 250 -9.73 2.86 -23.63
CA SER A 250 -9.68 1.70 -24.52
C SER A 250 -8.53 0.75 -24.22
N VAL A 251 -8.67 -0.47 -24.73
CA VAL A 251 -7.61 -1.50 -24.79
C VAL A 251 -7.53 -2.05 -26.21
N ALA A 252 -6.34 -2.42 -26.67
CA ALA A 252 -6.14 -3.03 -27.98
C ALA A 252 -5.04 -4.10 -27.99
N LEU A 253 -5.21 -5.07 -28.89
CA LEU A 253 -4.28 -6.14 -29.24
C LEU A 253 -3.76 -5.84 -30.65
N LYS A 254 -2.49 -5.41 -30.74
CA LYS A 254 -1.90 -4.85 -31.96
C LYS A 254 -1.03 -5.89 -32.68
N GLY A 255 -1.06 -5.91 -34.01
CA GLY A 255 -0.17 -6.76 -34.81
C GLY A 255 -0.37 -8.27 -34.66
N VAL A 256 -1.60 -8.73 -34.41
CA VAL A 256 -1.94 -10.14 -34.16
C VAL A 256 -2.62 -10.81 -35.36
N LYS A 257 -2.52 -12.14 -35.50
CA LYS A 257 -3.08 -12.87 -36.64
C LYS A 257 -4.59 -13.11 -36.46
N ASN A 258 -5.37 -12.86 -37.52
CA ASN A 258 -6.84 -12.94 -37.49
C ASN A 258 -7.49 -14.03 -38.35
N ALA A 259 -6.76 -14.66 -39.27
CA ALA A 259 -7.33 -15.59 -40.25
C ALA A 259 -6.55 -16.90 -40.36
N GLY A 260 -7.27 -18.02 -40.38
CA GLY A 260 -6.70 -19.36 -40.50
C GLY A 260 -7.74 -20.44 -40.82
N THR A 261 -7.25 -21.67 -40.94
CA THR A 261 -8.05 -22.87 -41.21
C THR A 261 -7.78 -23.91 -40.13
N TYR A 262 -8.84 -24.39 -39.47
CA TYR A 262 -8.81 -25.47 -38.50
C TYR A 262 -9.12 -26.80 -39.20
N ASP A 263 -8.21 -27.77 -39.12
CA ASP A 263 -8.48 -29.15 -39.50
C ASP A 263 -9.23 -29.86 -38.36
N MET A 264 -10.49 -30.22 -38.59
CA MET A 264 -11.29 -30.91 -37.58
C MET A 264 -10.84 -32.37 -37.35
N ALA A 265 -10.10 -32.99 -38.29
CA ALA A 265 -9.62 -34.36 -38.15
C ALA A 265 -8.30 -34.44 -37.35
N GLY A 266 -7.34 -33.56 -37.62
CA GLY A 266 -6.10 -33.44 -36.86
C GLY A 266 -6.22 -32.60 -35.58
N GLY A 267 -7.25 -31.76 -35.46
CA GLY A 267 -7.48 -30.90 -34.30
C GLY A 267 -6.50 -29.73 -34.19
N THR A 268 -6.09 -29.13 -35.32
CA THR A 268 -5.02 -28.12 -35.36
C THR A 268 -5.33 -26.96 -36.30
N TRP A 269 -4.76 -25.78 -36.02
CA TRP A 269 -4.87 -24.59 -36.85
C TRP A 269 -3.68 -24.41 -37.79
N SER A 270 -3.97 -24.06 -39.04
CA SER A 270 -3.04 -23.45 -39.99
C SER A 270 -3.37 -21.97 -40.16
N ILE A 271 -2.52 -21.07 -39.65
CA ILE A 271 -2.79 -19.63 -39.57
C ILE A 271 -1.87 -18.86 -40.53
N GLY A 272 -2.41 -17.85 -41.20
CA GLY A 272 -1.65 -16.99 -42.12
C GLY A 272 -0.59 -16.13 -41.43
N ASN A 273 0.14 -15.33 -42.23
CA ASN A 273 1.13 -14.36 -41.74
C ASN A 273 0.65 -12.90 -41.80
N ALA A 274 -0.61 -12.67 -42.22
CA ALA A 274 -1.23 -11.36 -42.10
C ALA A 274 -1.53 -11.05 -40.63
N THR A 275 -1.40 -9.77 -40.28
CA THR A 275 -1.62 -9.23 -38.93
C THR A 275 -2.55 -8.03 -39.01
N VAL A 276 -3.38 -7.87 -37.99
CA VAL A 276 -4.29 -6.73 -37.80
C VAL A 276 -4.31 -6.32 -36.33
N ASP A 277 -4.97 -5.20 -36.05
CA ASP A 277 -5.23 -4.72 -34.68
C ASP A 277 -6.70 -5.01 -34.31
N PHE A 278 -6.94 -5.32 -33.03
CA PHE A 278 -8.28 -5.43 -32.45
C PHE A 278 -8.39 -4.48 -31.25
N SER A 279 -9.39 -3.60 -31.23
CA SER A 279 -9.55 -2.59 -30.18
C SER A 279 -10.95 -2.58 -29.58
N GLN A 280 -11.04 -2.20 -28.31
CA GLN A 280 -12.30 -2.02 -27.59
C GLN A 280 -12.28 -0.72 -26.80
N THR A 281 -13.33 0.09 -26.98
CA THR A 281 -13.62 1.24 -26.12
C THR A 281 -14.37 0.76 -24.89
N LEU A 282 -13.86 1.08 -23.70
CA LEU A 282 -14.39 0.61 -22.42
C LEU A 282 -15.02 1.74 -21.59
N ASN A 283 -14.33 2.88 -21.46
CA ASN A 283 -14.66 3.91 -20.45
C ASN A 283 -14.83 3.33 -19.04
N LYS A 284 -13.93 2.43 -18.65
CA LYS A 284 -13.89 1.83 -17.32
C LYS A 284 -13.24 2.83 -16.36
N GLU A 285 -14.05 3.54 -15.59
CA GLU A 285 -13.57 4.35 -14.47
C GLU A 285 -12.79 3.48 -13.47
N THR A 286 -11.73 4.03 -12.90
CA THR A 286 -10.94 3.43 -11.82
C THR A 286 -10.89 4.37 -10.61
N THR A 287 -11.08 3.82 -9.41
CA THR A 287 -10.89 4.51 -8.12
C THR A 287 -9.48 4.28 -7.56
N GLY A 288 -8.75 3.30 -8.08
CA GLY A 288 -7.51 2.80 -7.53
C GLY A 288 -7.69 2.04 -6.21
N THR A 289 -8.91 1.58 -5.91
CA THR A 289 -9.24 0.74 -4.73
C THR A 289 -9.75 -0.64 -5.15
N GLU A 290 -9.58 -1.00 -6.42
CA GLU A 290 -9.93 -2.29 -7.01
C GLU A 290 -9.06 -3.43 -6.47
N ALA A 291 -9.63 -4.64 -6.44
CA ALA A 291 -8.89 -5.84 -6.11
C ALA A 291 -8.06 -6.36 -7.30
N ASN A 292 -6.96 -7.05 -7.00
CA ASN A 292 -6.09 -7.70 -7.98
C ASN A 292 -6.81 -8.86 -8.70
N GLY A 293 -7.43 -8.56 -9.83
CA GLY A 293 -8.29 -9.48 -10.58
C GLY A 293 -9.61 -8.87 -11.04
N ASP A 294 -9.98 -7.69 -10.53
CA ASP A 294 -11.22 -7.00 -10.91
C ASP A 294 -11.31 -6.79 -12.42
N ALA A 295 -12.51 -7.00 -12.98
CA ALA A 295 -12.72 -6.99 -14.42
C ALA A 295 -12.59 -5.57 -15.03
N ILE A 296 -11.75 -5.46 -16.06
CA ILE A 296 -11.61 -4.25 -16.90
C ILE A 296 -12.46 -4.42 -18.17
N THR A 297 -12.35 -5.56 -18.86
CA THR A 297 -13.31 -6.01 -19.90
C THR A 297 -14.49 -6.76 -19.28
N SER A 298 -15.71 -6.54 -19.79
CA SER A 298 -16.87 -7.39 -19.45
C SER A 298 -16.75 -8.79 -20.10
N PRO A 299 -17.63 -9.75 -19.76
CA PRO A 299 -17.67 -11.05 -20.44
C PRO A 299 -17.83 -10.91 -21.97
N GLU A 300 -18.68 -9.99 -22.44
CA GLU A 300 -18.90 -9.67 -23.86
C GLU A 300 -17.72 -8.95 -24.51
N GLY A 301 -16.89 -8.29 -23.70
CA GLY A 301 -15.62 -7.69 -24.09
C GLY A 301 -14.43 -8.65 -24.00
N THR A 302 -14.66 -9.96 -23.84
CA THR A 302 -13.60 -10.96 -23.97
C THR A 302 -13.38 -11.25 -25.45
N PHE A 303 -12.15 -11.03 -25.95
CA PHE A 303 -11.81 -11.36 -27.33
C PHE A 303 -11.72 -12.88 -27.52
N MET A 304 -12.29 -13.42 -28.60
CA MET A 304 -12.20 -14.82 -29.02
C MET A 304 -11.25 -14.93 -30.21
N MET A 305 -9.97 -15.11 -29.90
CA MET A 305 -8.85 -15.03 -30.83
C MET A 305 -8.45 -16.40 -31.39
N LEU A 306 -7.67 -16.40 -32.49
CA LEU A 306 -7.01 -17.62 -32.96
C LEU A 306 -5.81 -17.97 -32.06
N PRO A 307 -5.64 -19.25 -31.66
CA PRO A 307 -4.49 -19.70 -30.89
C PRO A 307 -3.21 -19.63 -31.73
N GLN A 308 -2.20 -18.91 -31.25
CA GLN A 308 -1.02 -18.56 -32.03
C GLN A 308 0.20 -18.25 -31.17
N THR A 309 1.40 -18.53 -31.68
CA THR A 309 2.59 -17.78 -31.26
C THR A 309 2.49 -16.37 -31.84
N LEU A 310 2.52 -15.35 -30.99
CA LEU A 310 2.35 -13.96 -31.38
C LEU A 310 3.55 -13.45 -32.21
N PRO A 311 3.33 -12.68 -33.28
CA PRO A 311 4.40 -12.03 -34.04
C PRO A 311 5.32 -11.18 -33.14
N ALA A 312 6.61 -11.11 -33.46
CA ALA A 312 7.61 -10.43 -32.62
C ALA A 312 7.35 -8.92 -32.37
N GLY A 313 6.49 -8.28 -33.18
CA GLY A 313 6.06 -6.88 -33.03
C GLY A 313 4.65 -6.72 -32.46
N ALA A 314 4.01 -7.77 -31.95
CA ALA A 314 2.68 -7.67 -31.35
C ALA A 314 2.72 -6.95 -29.99
N THR A 315 1.76 -6.07 -29.72
CA THR A 315 1.69 -5.29 -28.47
C THR A 315 0.29 -5.30 -27.85
N VAL A 316 0.24 -5.09 -26.53
CA VAL A 316 -0.93 -4.53 -25.84
C VAL A 316 -0.79 -3.01 -25.89
N GLU A 317 -1.89 -2.33 -26.19
CA GLU A 317 -2.04 -0.88 -26.14
C GLU A 317 -3.20 -0.54 -25.20
N VAL A 318 -3.02 0.45 -24.32
CA VAL A 318 -4.03 0.91 -23.35
C VAL A 318 -4.09 2.43 -23.39
N VAL A 319 -5.27 3.01 -23.57
CA VAL A 319 -5.50 4.45 -23.42
C VAL A 319 -6.14 4.70 -22.07
N PHE A 320 -5.43 5.43 -21.22
CA PHE A 320 -5.84 5.79 -19.87
C PHE A 320 -5.91 7.30 -19.72
N VAL A 321 -6.94 7.81 -19.06
CA VAL A 321 -7.09 9.22 -18.68
C VAL A 321 -6.98 9.30 -17.16
N ASN A 322 -6.02 10.07 -16.65
CA ASN A 322 -5.82 10.22 -15.21
C ASN A 322 -6.88 11.15 -14.56
N ALA A 323 -6.87 11.24 -13.23
CA ALA A 323 -7.77 12.14 -12.48
C ALA A 323 -7.69 13.63 -12.90
N ASN A 324 -6.56 14.06 -13.48
CA ASN A 324 -6.34 15.42 -13.98
C ASN A 324 -6.85 15.63 -15.42
N ASN A 325 -7.49 14.63 -16.03
CA ASN A 325 -7.96 14.60 -17.42
C ASN A 325 -6.85 14.60 -18.50
N GLN A 326 -5.62 14.22 -18.14
CA GLN A 326 -4.56 13.97 -19.12
C GLN A 326 -4.71 12.56 -19.70
N GLU A 327 -4.81 12.46 -21.03
CA GLU A 327 -4.82 11.20 -21.77
C GLU A 327 -3.40 10.69 -22.00
N ARG A 328 -3.21 9.37 -21.84
CA ARG A 328 -1.94 8.64 -21.94
C ARG A 328 -2.16 7.35 -22.72
N THR A 329 -1.41 7.16 -23.80
CA THR A 329 -1.33 5.88 -24.53
C THR A 329 -0.11 5.10 -24.04
N LEU A 330 -0.32 3.86 -23.62
CA LEU A 330 0.68 3.02 -22.98
C LEU A 330 0.81 1.71 -23.77
N THR A 331 2.02 1.34 -24.20
CA THR A 331 2.23 0.14 -25.03
C THR A 331 3.25 -0.83 -24.44
N ALA A 332 2.96 -2.14 -24.55
CA ALA A 332 3.80 -3.23 -24.04
C ALA A 332 3.92 -4.33 -25.09
N SER A 333 5.14 -4.76 -25.41
CA SER A 333 5.33 -5.90 -26.31
C SER A 333 4.85 -7.19 -25.66
N ILE A 334 4.07 -7.97 -26.43
CA ILE A 334 3.64 -9.34 -26.11
C ILE A 334 4.18 -10.34 -27.15
N GLY A 335 5.06 -9.88 -28.05
CA GLY A 335 5.54 -10.65 -29.18
C GLY A 335 6.35 -11.88 -28.78
N ASN A 336 6.21 -12.95 -29.57
CA ASN A 336 6.78 -14.29 -29.35
C ASN A 336 6.16 -15.10 -28.19
N THR A 337 5.23 -14.56 -27.41
CA THR A 337 4.46 -15.36 -26.43
C THR A 337 3.33 -16.15 -27.11
N GLU A 338 2.79 -17.16 -26.43
CA GLU A 338 1.83 -18.12 -26.99
C GLU A 338 0.41 -17.92 -26.44
N TRP A 339 -0.57 -17.95 -27.34
CA TRP A 339 -1.99 -18.07 -27.04
C TRP A 339 -2.43 -19.51 -27.36
N THR A 340 -2.67 -20.31 -26.32
CA THR A 340 -2.97 -21.74 -26.44
C THR A 340 -4.45 -21.98 -26.78
N MET A 341 -4.74 -23.02 -27.57
CA MET A 341 -6.11 -23.37 -27.95
C MET A 341 -6.93 -23.80 -26.73
N GLY A 342 -8.10 -23.19 -26.55
CA GLY A 342 -9.03 -23.50 -25.46
C GLY A 342 -8.59 -23.04 -24.07
N THR A 343 -7.67 -22.07 -23.98
CA THR A 343 -7.26 -21.44 -22.71
C THR A 343 -7.76 -19.99 -22.60
N THR A 344 -7.70 -19.42 -21.40
CA THR A 344 -7.96 -17.99 -21.15
C THR A 344 -6.67 -17.26 -20.81
N VAL A 345 -6.35 -16.22 -21.57
CA VAL A 345 -5.23 -15.30 -21.34
C VAL A 345 -5.75 -14.03 -20.66
N THR A 346 -5.34 -13.79 -19.42
CA THR A 346 -5.72 -12.59 -18.67
C THR A 346 -4.52 -11.64 -18.57
N TYR A 347 -4.60 -10.49 -19.25
CA TYR A 347 -3.65 -9.40 -19.09
C TYR A 347 -4.03 -8.56 -17.86
N LYS A 348 -3.28 -8.74 -16.76
CA LYS A 348 -3.42 -7.94 -15.54
C LYS A 348 -2.67 -6.61 -15.69
N LEU A 349 -3.42 -5.53 -15.84
CA LEU A 349 -2.93 -4.15 -16.00
C LEU A 349 -2.71 -3.52 -14.63
N SER A 350 -1.49 -3.14 -14.30
CA SER A 350 -1.22 -2.28 -13.13
C SER A 350 -0.94 -0.86 -13.63
N ILE A 351 -1.53 0.16 -13.02
CA ILE A 351 -1.26 1.58 -13.34
C ILE A 351 -0.86 2.31 -12.05
N THR A 352 0.35 2.89 -12.02
CA THR A 352 0.88 3.67 -10.89
C THR A 352 0.51 5.15 -11.04
N PRO A 353 0.38 5.92 -9.94
CA PRO A 353 0.19 7.37 -10.01
C PRO A 353 1.43 8.08 -10.57
N GLU A 354 1.26 9.33 -10.94
CA GLU A 354 2.24 10.14 -11.68
C GLU A 354 3.09 11.05 -10.78
N TYR A 355 2.91 10.94 -9.46
CA TYR A 355 3.64 11.68 -8.44
C TYR A 355 4.30 10.72 -7.46
N GLU A 356 5.44 11.12 -6.91
CA GLU A 356 6.13 10.47 -5.80
C GLU A 356 5.84 11.28 -4.53
N LEU A 357 5.35 10.60 -3.47
CA LEU A 357 5.11 11.21 -2.16
C LEU A 357 5.44 10.19 -1.06
N GLU A 358 6.67 10.26 -0.54
CA GLU A 358 7.28 9.24 0.31
C GLU A 358 8.09 9.84 1.47
N PHE A 359 8.31 9.07 2.53
CA PHE A 359 9.28 9.39 3.58
C PHE A 359 10.69 9.04 3.09
N SER A 360 11.60 10.01 3.05
CA SER A 360 12.98 9.83 2.58
C SER A 360 14.02 9.77 3.71
N ASP A 361 13.71 10.33 4.88
CA ASP A 361 14.52 10.20 6.10
C ASP A 361 13.63 10.27 7.35
N ILE A 362 13.64 9.22 8.17
CA ILE A 362 12.91 9.10 9.44
C ILE A 362 13.40 7.84 10.19
N PRO A 363 13.66 7.91 11.51
CA PRO A 363 14.02 6.73 12.29
C PRO A 363 12.84 5.77 12.50
N SER A 364 13.11 4.46 12.48
CA SER A 364 12.11 3.43 12.80
C SER A 364 11.84 3.28 14.30
N GLU A 365 12.80 3.69 15.15
CA GLU A 365 12.70 3.62 16.61
C GLU A 365 13.27 4.89 17.25
N VAL A 366 12.64 5.36 18.34
CA VAL A 366 13.11 6.49 19.16
C VAL A 366 12.95 6.19 20.65
N ASP A 367 13.67 6.90 21.51
CA ASP A 367 13.71 6.58 22.94
C ASP A 367 12.51 7.13 23.74
N ALA A 368 12.43 6.74 24.99
CA ALA A 368 11.29 7.00 25.87
C ALA A 368 11.20 8.46 26.37
N HIS A 369 12.16 9.33 26.08
CA HIS A 369 12.18 10.73 26.51
C HIS A 369 11.29 11.66 25.64
N TYR A 370 11.34 12.96 25.92
CA TYR A 370 10.81 13.97 25.00
C TYR A 370 11.79 14.19 23.85
N ASP A 371 11.30 14.29 22.62
CA ASP A 371 12.15 14.33 21.42
C ASP A 371 11.58 15.24 20.31
N ILE A 372 12.47 15.77 19.46
CA ILE A 372 12.19 16.61 18.29
C ILE A 372 12.93 16.01 17.08
N ILE A 373 12.28 15.07 16.42
CA ILE A 373 12.87 14.28 15.33
C ILE A 373 12.75 15.07 14.02
N PRO A 374 13.85 15.45 13.35
CA PRO A 374 13.78 15.93 11.98
C PRO A 374 13.40 14.77 11.04
N ILE A 375 12.47 15.00 10.14
CA ILE A 375 12.05 14.04 9.11
C ILE A 375 12.03 14.68 7.74
N LYS A 376 12.29 13.89 6.70
CA LYS A 376 12.28 14.34 5.30
C LYS A 376 11.23 13.59 4.50
N ILE A 377 10.51 14.35 3.69
CA ILE A 377 9.50 13.87 2.75
C ILE A 377 9.97 14.26 1.36
N ASN A 378 10.02 13.30 0.44
CA ASN A 378 10.23 13.55 -0.97
C ASN A 378 8.86 13.71 -1.64
N ALA A 379 8.59 14.90 -2.21
CA ALA A 379 7.40 15.17 -2.99
C ALA A 379 7.83 15.57 -4.41
N LYS A 380 7.47 14.77 -5.42
CA LYS A 380 7.81 15.04 -6.83
C LYS A 380 6.58 14.85 -7.72
N ASP A 381 6.39 15.80 -8.62
CA ASP A 381 5.27 15.91 -9.57
C ASP A 381 3.87 15.92 -8.89
N VAL A 382 3.81 16.23 -7.59
CA VAL A 382 2.58 16.41 -6.80
C VAL A 382 1.94 17.76 -7.14
N GLU A 383 0.73 17.74 -7.70
CA GLU A 383 -0.06 18.96 -7.95
C GLU A 383 -0.97 19.32 -6.77
N GLY A 384 -0.80 20.52 -6.22
CA GLY A 384 -1.61 21.05 -5.13
C GLY A 384 -1.18 20.57 -3.74
N ASN A 385 -2.13 20.52 -2.79
CA ASN A 385 -1.85 20.18 -1.41
C ASN A 385 -1.68 18.68 -1.19
N TRP A 386 -0.83 18.31 -0.25
CA TRP A 386 -0.74 16.99 0.37
C TRP A 386 -0.69 17.14 1.89
N THR A 387 -0.97 16.08 2.64
CA THR A 387 -0.96 16.12 4.11
C THR A 387 -0.08 15.04 4.71
N ILE A 388 0.46 15.31 5.90
CA ILE A 388 1.00 14.31 6.82
C ILE A 388 0.06 14.21 8.03
N THR A 389 -0.22 12.99 8.51
CA THR A 389 -1.06 12.74 9.68
C THR A 389 -0.44 11.71 10.62
N SER A 390 -0.44 11.99 11.92
CA SER A 390 -0.14 11.08 13.02
C SER A 390 -1.43 10.47 13.58
N ASN A 391 -1.50 9.14 13.64
CA ASN A 391 -2.62 8.44 14.30
C ASN A 391 -2.58 8.54 15.84
N GLN A 392 -1.54 9.14 16.43
CA GLN A 392 -1.36 9.31 17.88
C GLN A 392 -1.39 10.79 18.29
N ASN A 393 -1.95 11.07 19.47
CA ASN A 393 -1.96 12.43 20.05
C ASN A 393 -0.67 12.80 20.80
N TRP A 394 0.19 11.83 21.10
CA TRP A 394 1.51 12.02 21.72
C TRP A 394 2.65 12.24 20.70
N VAL A 395 2.31 12.26 19.39
CA VAL A 395 3.20 12.70 18.29
C VAL A 395 2.48 13.75 17.47
N THR A 396 3.17 14.86 17.21
CA THR A 396 2.60 16.06 16.59
C THR A 396 3.64 16.75 15.70
N ILE A 397 3.23 17.18 14.50
CA ILE A 397 4.12 17.65 13.44
C ILE A 397 4.17 19.18 13.39
N LYS A 398 5.35 19.74 13.09
CA LYS A 398 5.63 21.17 12.89
C LYS A 398 6.48 21.40 11.63
N SER A 399 6.31 22.53 10.92
CA SER A 399 7.14 22.83 9.73
C SER A 399 8.42 23.65 9.97
N ALA A 400 8.57 24.29 11.13
CA ALA A 400 9.76 25.08 11.47
C ALA A 400 9.96 25.17 12.99
N LEU A 401 11.22 25.12 13.44
CA LEU A 401 11.57 25.22 14.86
C LEU A 401 11.82 26.67 15.31
N THR A 402 11.46 27.01 16.55
CA THR A 402 11.91 28.21 17.28
C THR A 402 13.39 28.11 17.69
N SER A 403 14.01 29.18 18.19
CA SER A 403 15.42 29.12 18.63
C SER A 403 15.64 28.13 19.77
N TYR A 404 14.77 28.11 20.78
CA TYR A 404 14.81 27.09 21.86
C TYR A 404 14.66 25.66 21.32
N GLU A 405 13.76 25.43 20.36
CA GLU A 405 13.56 24.10 19.77
C GLU A 405 14.75 23.69 18.86
N LYS A 406 15.39 24.63 18.15
CA LYS A 406 16.62 24.39 17.37
C LYS A 406 17.81 24.04 18.27
N ASP A 407 17.90 24.67 19.44
CA ASP A 407 18.88 24.32 20.47
C ASP A 407 18.50 23.00 21.20
N GLY A 408 17.40 22.34 20.85
CA GLY A 408 17.02 21.01 21.33
C GLY A 408 16.17 20.99 22.61
N TYR A 409 15.55 22.11 23.00
CA TYR A 409 14.62 22.13 24.14
C TYR A 409 13.19 21.81 23.69
N TRP A 410 12.57 20.82 24.32
CA TRP A 410 11.17 20.47 24.07
C TRP A 410 10.23 21.40 24.86
N LEU A 411 9.35 22.12 24.16
CA LEU A 411 8.49 23.15 24.77
C LEU A 411 7.02 22.72 24.89
N ASN A 412 6.43 23.04 26.05
CA ASN A 412 5.02 22.80 26.37
C ASN A 412 4.07 23.74 25.59
N ALA A 413 3.58 23.23 24.45
CA ALA A 413 2.70 23.93 23.53
C ALA A 413 1.29 24.26 24.08
N THR A 414 0.94 23.76 25.27
CA THR A 414 -0.34 24.02 25.96
C THR A 414 -0.37 25.37 26.69
N THR A 415 0.78 26.02 26.88
CA THR A 415 0.86 27.33 27.53
C THR A 415 0.51 28.46 26.56
N GLY A 416 -0.24 29.47 27.02
CA GLY A 416 -0.55 30.65 26.20
C GLY A 416 0.69 31.42 25.73
N ASN A 417 1.78 31.34 26.52
CA ASN A 417 3.08 31.93 26.19
C ASN A 417 3.74 31.29 24.96
N TYR A 418 3.48 30.01 24.65
CA TYR A 418 4.12 29.32 23.53
C TYR A 418 3.66 29.83 22.17
N SER A 419 2.35 30.06 22.01
CA SER A 419 1.78 30.69 20.81
C SER A 419 2.34 32.11 20.61
N ASP A 420 2.43 32.86 21.71
CA ASP A 420 3.01 34.21 21.76
C ASP A 420 4.52 34.21 21.41
N TYR A 421 5.28 33.22 21.89
CA TYR A 421 6.71 33.07 21.61
C TYR A 421 6.97 32.71 20.14
N CYS A 422 6.29 31.69 19.61
CA CYS A 422 6.38 31.32 18.18
C CYS A 422 6.06 32.53 17.28
N SER A 423 5.01 33.28 17.62
CA SER A 423 4.64 34.52 16.92
C SER A 423 5.73 35.60 16.97
N SER A 424 6.49 35.68 18.07
CA SER A 424 7.59 36.66 18.22
C SER A 424 8.82 36.33 17.37
N GLU A 425 9.04 35.05 17.04
CA GLU A 425 10.12 34.61 16.15
C GLU A 425 9.67 34.46 14.67
N GLY A 426 8.39 34.71 14.37
CA GLY A 426 7.82 34.49 13.04
C GLY A 426 7.66 33.00 12.67
N VAL A 427 7.68 32.11 13.66
CA VAL A 427 7.53 30.66 13.50
C VAL A 427 6.06 30.27 13.65
N ALA A 428 5.56 29.39 12.78
CA ALA A 428 4.20 28.89 12.86
C ALA A 428 4.02 28.02 14.12
N VAL A 429 2.88 28.17 14.82
CA VAL A 429 2.65 27.48 16.10
C VAL A 429 2.55 25.96 15.91
N GLU A 430 1.92 25.50 14.82
CA GLU A 430 1.95 24.14 14.24
C GLU A 430 2.47 23.02 15.17
N ARG A 431 1.70 22.65 16.19
CA ARG A 431 1.94 21.44 17.00
C ARG A 431 0.72 20.52 16.82
N GLN A 432 0.52 20.05 15.59
CA GLN A 432 -0.74 19.46 15.12
C GLN A 432 -0.61 17.96 14.79
N GLN A 433 -1.69 17.18 14.89
CA GLN A 433 -1.68 15.77 14.47
C GLN A 433 -1.72 15.61 12.94
N THR A 434 -2.33 16.55 12.23
CA THR A 434 -2.35 16.62 10.76
C THR A 434 -1.79 17.97 10.35
N LEU A 435 -0.96 18.00 9.31
CA LEU A 435 -0.40 19.23 8.74
C LEU A 435 -0.52 19.22 7.21
N ASP A 436 -1.13 20.27 6.66
CA ASP A 436 -1.20 20.53 5.22
C ASP A 436 0.12 21.10 4.69
N LYS A 437 0.60 20.59 3.56
CA LYS A 437 1.77 21.06 2.82
C LYS A 437 1.43 21.23 1.34
N LEU A 438 2.27 21.97 0.62
CA LEU A 438 2.09 22.34 -0.79
C LEU A 438 3.45 22.27 -1.51
N GLY A 439 3.44 21.75 -2.73
CA GLY A 439 4.58 21.81 -3.65
C GLY A 439 5.51 20.60 -3.59
N ASN A 440 6.60 20.73 -4.34
CA ASN A 440 7.55 19.66 -4.68
C ASN A 440 8.98 20.00 -4.25
N GLY A 441 9.80 18.96 -4.12
CA GLY A 441 11.15 18.98 -3.55
C GLY A 441 11.25 18.11 -2.30
N GLU A 442 12.43 18.10 -1.70
CA GLU A 442 12.61 17.60 -0.33
C GLU A 442 11.99 18.60 0.65
N VAL A 443 11.12 18.11 1.54
CA VAL A 443 10.47 18.89 2.59
C VAL A 443 10.86 18.34 3.94
N GLU A 444 11.64 19.12 4.69
CA GLU A 444 11.96 18.85 6.09
C GLU A 444 10.77 19.29 6.98
N LEU A 445 10.38 18.43 7.91
CA LEU A 445 9.41 18.68 8.98
C LEU A 445 9.97 18.14 10.30
N TYR A 446 9.32 18.44 11.42
CA TYR A 446 9.77 17.99 12.74
C TYR A 446 8.63 17.29 13.48
N LEU A 447 8.89 16.07 13.96
CA LEU A 447 8.00 15.32 14.84
C LEU A 447 8.36 15.62 16.30
N PHE A 448 7.42 16.23 17.02
CA PHE A 448 7.52 16.38 18.47
C PHE A 448 6.88 15.18 19.13
N VAL A 449 7.70 14.38 19.81
CA VAL A 449 7.29 13.16 20.52
C VAL A 449 7.33 13.44 22.03
N SER A 450 6.24 13.11 22.72
CA SER A 450 6.16 13.19 24.18
C SER A 450 6.81 11.98 24.86
N GLU A 451 7.16 12.07 26.15
CA GLU A 451 7.72 10.95 26.94
C GLU A 451 6.84 9.67 26.86
N ASN A 452 7.46 8.51 26.62
CA ASN A 452 6.87 7.21 26.92
C ASN A 452 7.20 6.81 28.36
N SER A 453 6.41 7.33 29.29
CA SER A 453 6.62 7.13 30.72
C SER A 453 6.41 5.69 31.23
N SER A 454 5.95 4.78 30.36
CA SER A 454 5.33 3.49 30.70
C SER A 454 6.32 2.30 30.78
N THR A 455 5.79 1.06 30.79
CA THR A 455 6.57 -0.20 30.78
C THR A 455 6.40 -1.00 29.49
N ALA A 456 5.95 -0.39 28.39
CA ALA A 456 5.83 -1.04 27.08
C ALA A 456 6.15 -0.06 25.94
N ASP A 457 6.79 -0.56 24.88
CA ASP A 457 6.97 0.17 23.63
C ASP A 457 5.60 0.58 23.05
N ARG A 458 5.54 1.73 22.36
CA ARG A 458 4.34 2.24 21.70
C ARG A 458 4.64 2.73 20.30
N THR A 459 3.75 2.45 19.35
CA THR A 459 3.92 2.80 17.94
C THR A 459 3.05 3.98 17.55
N VAL A 460 3.59 4.91 16.77
CA VAL A 460 2.82 5.84 15.95
C VAL A 460 2.89 5.40 14.50
N THR A 461 1.77 5.45 13.78
CA THR A 461 1.76 5.39 12.32
C THR A 461 1.62 6.81 11.78
N LEU A 462 2.52 7.18 10.87
CA LEU A 462 2.45 8.41 10.10
C LEU A 462 1.98 8.07 8.69
N THR A 463 0.97 8.78 8.21
CA THR A 463 0.41 8.65 6.86
C THR A 463 0.69 9.91 6.07
N LEU A 464 1.27 9.77 4.86
CA LEU A 464 1.20 10.79 3.82
C LEU A 464 -0.04 10.55 2.96
N SER A 465 -0.77 11.63 2.64
CA SER A 465 -2.01 11.55 1.86
C SER A 465 -2.11 12.66 0.82
N LYS A 466 -2.71 12.32 -0.33
CA LYS A 466 -3.07 13.24 -1.40
C LYS A 466 -4.58 13.19 -1.62
N ASP A 467 -5.24 14.35 -1.61
CA ASP A 467 -6.69 14.51 -1.81
C ASP A 467 -7.56 13.60 -0.89
N GLY A 468 -7.07 13.34 0.33
CA GLY A 468 -7.72 12.47 1.32
C GLY A 468 -7.45 10.97 1.17
N ARG A 469 -6.64 10.56 0.19
CA ARG A 469 -6.20 9.18 -0.03
C ARG A 469 -4.76 8.97 0.46
N GLU A 470 -4.51 7.87 1.17
CA GLU A 470 -3.16 7.48 1.62
C GLU A 470 -2.23 7.16 0.42
N THR A 471 -0.98 7.62 0.51
CA THR A 471 0.06 7.42 -0.53
C THR A 471 1.26 6.65 0.01
N ALA A 472 1.68 6.92 1.25
CA ALA A 472 2.74 6.22 1.96
C ALA A 472 2.44 6.20 3.46
N THR A 473 2.86 5.15 4.15
CA THR A 473 2.76 5.03 5.61
C THR A 473 4.08 4.55 6.21
N ILE A 474 4.36 4.95 7.45
CA ILE A 474 5.50 4.43 8.21
C ILE A 474 5.17 4.36 9.70
N ASP A 475 5.61 3.29 10.35
CA ASP A 475 5.51 3.10 11.80
C ASP A 475 6.83 3.53 12.48
N VAL A 476 6.72 4.32 13.54
CA VAL A 476 7.83 4.68 14.44
C VAL A 476 7.55 4.12 15.83
N VAL A 477 8.45 3.31 16.35
CA VAL A 477 8.34 2.69 17.68
C VAL A 477 9.06 3.53 18.72
N GLN A 478 8.30 4.19 19.60
CA GLN A 478 8.88 4.80 20.80
C GLN A 478 9.07 3.74 21.89
N LYS A 479 10.31 3.54 22.31
CA LYS A 479 10.68 2.60 23.38
C LYS A 479 10.06 2.98 24.71
N CYS A 480 9.86 2.00 25.59
CA CYS A 480 9.80 2.28 27.03
C CYS A 480 11.22 2.20 27.64
N PRO A 481 11.48 2.83 28.80
CA PRO A 481 12.80 2.77 29.42
C PRO A 481 13.18 1.32 29.80
N ASN A 482 14.47 1.00 29.73
CA ASN A 482 15.00 -0.26 30.27
C ASN A 482 14.92 -0.23 31.81
N TRP A 483 13.82 -0.75 32.36
CA TRP A 483 13.48 -0.69 33.78
C TRP A 483 14.28 -1.68 34.64
N GLN A 484 15.15 -1.14 35.50
CA GLN A 484 15.81 -1.86 36.57
C GLN A 484 15.26 -1.41 37.92
N GLY A 485 14.22 -2.12 38.38
CA GLY A 485 13.47 -1.76 39.59
C GLY A 485 12.70 -0.45 39.40
N ASN A 486 13.15 0.61 40.09
CA ASN A 486 12.54 1.94 40.03
C ASN A 486 13.30 2.91 39.09
N LEU A 487 14.42 2.50 38.50
CA LEU A 487 15.23 3.31 37.59
C LEU A 487 15.08 2.81 36.16
N GLY A 488 14.63 3.68 35.25
CA GLY A 488 14.52 3.39 33.82
C GLY A 488 15.65 4.06 33.06
N TRP A 489 16.37 3.31 32.22
CA TRP A 489 17.44 3.83 31.37
C TRP A 489 16.91 4.10 29.95
N GLU A 490 17.56 5.00 29.21
CA GLU A 490 17.45 5.02 27.73
C GLU A 490 17.76 3.62 27.17
N VAL A 491 17.14 3.27 26.05
CA VAL A 491 17.29 1.97 25.36
C VAL A 491 18.22 2.07 24.16
N ILE A 492 18.06 3.12 23.34
CA ILE A 492 18.89 3.42 22.19
C ILE A 492 20.27 3.89 22.68
N GLU A 493 21.31 3.62 21.90
CA GLU A 493 22.67 4.05 22.22
C GLU A 493 23.19 5.03 21.18
N GLU A 494 23.31 6.30 21.57
CA GLU A 494 23.97 7.29 20.74
C GLU A 494 25.49 7.06 20.65
N ASN A 495 26.06 7.42 19.51
CA ASN A 495 27.51 7.58 19.35
C ASN A 495 28.02 8.95 19.84
N LEU A 496 27.14 9.77 20.42
CA LEU A 496 27.48 11.07 20.99
C LEU A 496 28.48 10.90 22.15
N THR A 497 29.51 11.75 22.16
CA THR A 497 30.44 11.86 23.28
C THR A 497 30.63 13.32 23.65
N LEU A 498 30.59 13.60 24.95
CA LEU A 498 30.59 14.94 25.52
C LEU A 498 31.64 15.03 26.65
N PRO A 499 32.18 16.24 26.92
CA PRO A 499 32.86 16.51 28.18
C PRO A 499 31.84 16.54 29.34
N TYR A 500 32.32 16.32 30.56
CA TYR A 500 31.56 16.64 31.77
C TYR A 500 31.46 18.16 31.97
N GLY A 501 32.46 18.92 31.50
CA GLY A 501 32.51 20.40 31.57
C GLY A 501 33.20 20.92 32.84
N PHE A 502 32.95 22.18 33.22
CA PHE A 502 33.43 22.76 34.49
C PHE A 502 34.96 22.71 34.65
N LYS A 503 35.67 22.95 33.55
CA LYS A 503 37.13 23.20 33.48
C LYS A 503 37.51 24.08 32.26
N TRP A 504 36.57 24.90 31.80
CA TRP A 504 36.75 25.79 30.65
C TRP A 504 37.69 26.95 31.00
N ASP A 505 38.49 27.41 30.05
CA ASP A 505 39.33 28.61 30.16
C ASP A 505 38.83 29.78 29.29
N ARG A 506 37.74 29.58 28.52
CA ARG A 506 37.13 30.62 27.68
C ARG A 506 36.73 31.83 28.53
N LYS A 507 37.10 33.01 28.04
CA LYS A 507 36.71 34.31 28.57
C LYS A 507 36.42 35.27 27.43
N VAL A 508 35.26 35.92 27.48
CA VAL A 508 34.78 36.85 26.47
C VAL A 508 34.34 38.16 27.11
N THR A 509 34.51 39.27 26.39
CA THR A 509 33.94 40.58 26.74
C THR A 509 33.12 41.11 25.58
N LEU A 510 31.86 41.41 25.83
CA LEU A 510 30.90 41.94 24.87
C LEU A 510 30.48 43.37 25.25
N GLN A 511 30.22 44.22 24.25
CA GLN A 511 29.75 45.58 24.45
C GLN A 511 28.58 45.95 23.53
N LYS A 512 27.62 46.71 24.07
CA LYS A 512 26.52 47.33 23.33
C LYS A 512 26.42 48.81 23.70
N THR A 513 26.26 49.67 22.70
CA THR A 513 25.90 51.07 22.91
C THR A 513 24.39 51.15 23.09
N LEU A 514 23.94 51.56 24.26
CA LEU A 514 22.52 51.61 24.61
C LEU A 514 21.85 52.84 24.02
N THR A 515 20.88 52.61 23.14
CA THR A 515 19.97 53.64 22.63
C THR A 515 18.80 53.86 23.59
N GLY A 516 18.13 55.02 23.47
CA GLY A 516 16.90 55.30 24.21
C GLY A 516 17.06 56.16 25.48
N ASN A 517 15.96 56.27 26.21
CA ASN A 517 15.82 57.07 27.42
C ASN A 517 16.31 56.32 28.68
N TRP A 518 16.33 57.01 29.83
CA TRP A 518 16.85 56.46 31.08
C TRP A 518 16.13 55.18 31.55
N LEU A 519 14.81 55.06 31.33
CA LEU A 519 14.06 53.85 31.71
C LEU A 519 14.45 52.67 30.81
N GLU A 520 14.45 52.87 29.49
CA GLU A 520 14.85 51.86 28.50
C GLU A 520 16.27 51.33 28.77
N LYS A 521 17.22 52.24 29.05
CA LYS A 521 18.61 51.89 29.40
C LYS A 521 18.76 51.10 30.71
N ASN A 522 17.79 51.16 31.62
CA ASN A 522 17.76 50.34 32.84
C ASN A 522 16.98 49.02 32.64
N ILE A 523 16.01 48.97 31.72
CA ILE A 523 15.33 47.72 31.36
C ILE A 523 16.28 46.79 30.61
N GLU A 524 17.07 47.31 29.67
CA GLU A 524 18.14 46.54 29.01
C GLU A 524 19.17 46.00 30.04
N GLU A 525 19.58 46.82 31.02
CA GLU A 525 20.48 46.39 32.09
C GLU A 525 19.85 45.30 32.98
N TRP A 526 18.55 45.38 33.26
CA TRP A 526 17.82 44.36 34.01
C TRP A 526 17.68 43.06 33.21
N LEU A 527 17.23 43.12 31.94
CA LEU A 527 17.14 41.97 31.03
C LEU A 527 18.47 41.24 30.89
N THR A 528 19.55 42.00 30.68
CA THR A 528 20.93 41.49 30.59
C THR A 528 21.32 40.75 31.88
N LYS A 529 20.84 41.19 33.05
CA LYS A 529 21.09 40.49 34.32
C LYS A 529 20.15 39.31 34.58
N GLN A 530 18.92 39.30 34.04
CA GLN A 530 18.03 38.13 34.11
C GLN A 530 18.62 36.93 33.36
N ALA A 531 19.28 37.14 32.21
CA ALA A 531 19.88 36.08 31.40
C ALA A 531 21.08 35.36 32.08
N PHE A 532 21.73 36.04 33.03
CA PHE A 532 22.88 35.53 33.78
C PHE A 532 22.61 35.46 35.30
N LYS A 533 21.34 35.31 35.69
CA LYS A 533 20.99 35.19 37.11
C LYS A 533 21.37 33.81 37.67
N VAL A 534 21.75 33.75 38.94
CA VAL A 534 21.72 32.49 39.71
C VAL A 534 20.27 32.01 39.76
N GLN A 535 20.04 30.73 39.50
CA GLN A 535 18.69 30.18 39.61
C GLN A 535 18.28 30.09 41.09
N PRO A 536 17.06 30.54 41.44
CA PRO A 536 16.60 30.62 42.83
C PRO A 536 16.39 29.22 43.42
N THR A 537 16.64 29.05 44.71
CA THR A 537 16.44 27.77 45.41
C THR A 537 15.05 27.62 46.03
N ASP A 538 14.30 28.72 46.18
CA ASP A 538 12.88 28.70 46.59
C ASP A 538 12.03 29.81 45.94
N PHE A 539 10.72 29.80 46.22
CA PHE A 539 9.73 30.75 45.70
C PHE A 539 9.96 32.22 46.14
N LEU A 540 10.55 32.45 47.31
CA LEU A 540 10.86 33.80 47.81
C LEU A 540 12.13 34.35 47.16
N GLU A 541 13.15 33.51 46.97
CA GLU A 541 14.32 33.84 46.14
C GLU A 541 13.91 34.07 44.69
N TRP A 542 12.97 33.27 44.15
CA TRP A 542 12.43 33.46 42.80
C TRP A 542 11.76 34.82 42.65
N LEU A 543 10.86 35.18 43.56
CA LEU A 543 10.18 36.48 43.58
C LEU A 543 11.18 37.64 43.77
N GLY A 544 12.23 37.44 44.57
CA GLY A 544 13.36 38.36 44.68
C GLY A 544 14.13 38.53 43.36
N SER A 545 14.42 37.42 42.68
CA SER A 545 15.18 37.38 41.41
C SER A 545 14.48 38.08 40.24
N LEU A 546 13.15 38.25 40.31
CA LEU A 546 12.39 39.06 39.35
C LEU A 546 12.61 40.56 39.54
N LEU A 547 12.87 41.01 40.77
CA LEU A 547 13.06 42.43 41.10
C LEU A 547 14.54 42.84 41.16
N ARG A 548 15.42 41.91 41.57
CA ARG A 548 16.86 42.10 41.74
C ARG A 548 17.59 40.79 41.42
N PRO A 549 18.00 40.54 40.17
CA PRO A 549 18.79 39.37 39.83
C PRO A 549 20.17 39.43 40.50
N THR A 550 20.50 38.38 41.25
CA THR A 550 21.88 38.06 41.65
C THR A 550 22.56 37.38 40.45
N LEU A 551 23.72 37.86 40.03
CA LEU A 551 24.46 37.28 38.91
C LEU A 551 25.23 36.02 39.34
N VAL A 552 25.40 35.09 38.39
CA VAL A 552 26.38 34.00 38.53
C VAL A 552 27.80 34.56 38.65
N ASP A 553 28.63 33.97 39.52
CA ASP A 553 29.94 34.54 39.92
C ASP A 553 30.95 34.73 38.77
N TYR A 554 30.72 34.06 37.63
CA TYR A 554 31.55 34.15 36.43
C TYR A 554 31.14 35.26 35.45
N VAL A 555 30.12 36.07 35.78
CA VAL A 555 29.59 37.14 34.93
C VAL A 555 29.66 38.50 35.64
N ASN A 556 30.21 39.50 34.93
CA ASN A 556 30.24 40.87 35.40
C ASN A 556 29.60 41.80 34.36
N ILE A 557 28.54 42.51 34.75
CA ILE A 557 27.77 43.42 33.91
C ILE A 557 27.93 44.85 34.45
N ALA A 558 28.57 45.71 33.67
CA ALA A 558 28.90 47.09 34.05
C ALA A 558 28.53 48.10 32.97
N ARG A 559 27.79 49.16 33.36
CA ARG A 559 27.41 50.27 32.48
C ARG A 559 28.31 51.49 32.73
N SER A 560 28.94 52.00 31.68
CA SER A 560 29.73 53.24 31.70
C SER A 560 29.12 54.25 30.73
N GLY A 561 28.39 55.22 31.27
CA GLY A 561 27.56 56.13 30.47
C GLY A 561 26.53 55.36 29.66
N ASP A 562 26.63 55.45 28.33
CA ASP A 562 25.74 54.77 27.38
C ASP A 562 26.28 53.42 26.88
N VAL A 563 27.47 52.96 27.33
CA VAL A 563 28.01 51.65 26.95
C VAL A 563 27.74 50.62 28.05
N MET A 564 27.06 49.53 27.71
CA MET A 564 27.01 48.32 28.53
C MET A 564 28.18 47.41 28.17
N THR A 565 28.89 46.91 29.18
CA THR A 565 29.94 45.88 29.03
C THR A 565 29.54 44.65 29.82
N VAL A 566 29.62 43.49 29.19
CA VAL A 566 29.45 42.18 29.84
C VAL A 566 30.75 41.42 29.69
N VAL A 567 31.32 40.98 30.82
CA VAL A 567 32.45 40.05 30.86
C VAL A 567 31.91 38.71 31.33
N VAL A 568 32.18 37.64 30.56
CA VAL A 568 31.88 36.27 30.93
C VAL A 568 33.19 35.50 30.97
N ASP A 569 33.50 34.90 32.12
CA ASP A 569 34.81 34.30 32.43
C ASP A 569 34.62 32.89 32.98
N TYR A 570 34.43 31.94 32.07
CA TYR A 570 34.03 30.55 32.35
C TYR A 570 35.07 29.79 33.21
N SER A 571 36.29 30.31 33.35
CA SER A 571 37.31 29.79 34.28
C SER A 571 36.86 29.81 35.75
N ASN A 572 35.93 30.69 36.12
CA ASN A 572 35.42 30.77 37.48
C ASN A 572 34.38 29.66 37.83
N ILE A 573 33.89 28.89 36.84
CA ILE A 573 32.95 27.76 37.07
C ILE A 573 33.68 26.43 37.35
N ALA A 574 34.99 26.44 37.62
CA ALA A 574 35.76 25.21 37.84
C ALA A 574 35.38 24.44 39.13
N ASN A 575 34.61 25.04 40.04
CA ASN A 575 34.22 24.43 41.31
C ASN A 575 32.82 23.78 41.23
N VAL A 576 32.73 22.48 41.52
CA VAL A 576 31.50 21.67 41.34
C VAL A 576 31.09 20.97 42.65
N THR A 577 31.25 21.65 43.79
CA THR A 577 30.93 21.09 45.11
C THR A 577 29.45 20.74 45.33
N SER A 578 28.53 21.25 44.50
CA SER A 578 27.09 20.96 44.61
C SER A 578 26.66 19.64 43.94
N ALA A 579 27.48 19.03 43.07
CA ALA A 579 27.11 17.80 42.33
C ALA A 579 27.89 16.55 42.78
N MET A 580 28.24 16.46 44.07
CA MET A 580 29.05 15.36 44.63
C MET A 580 28.23 14.18 45.19
N SER A 581 26.91 14.11 44.95
CA SER A 581 26.11 13.00 45.47
C SER A 581 26.47 11.69 44.77
N ALA A 582 26.70 10.63 45.54
CA ALA A 582 26.98 9.31 44.97
C ALA A 582 25.70 8.56 44.55
N THR A 583 24.53 8.97 45.04
CA THR A 583 23.25 8.25 44.88
C THR A 583 22.11 9.06 44.28
N ASP A 584 22.23 10.39 44.22
CA ASP A 584 21.18 11.29 43.70
C ASP A 584 21.67 12.00 42.43
N GLY A 585 21.46 11.34 41.29
CA GLY A 585 21.83 11.88 39.99
C GLY A 585 20.92 13.02 39.52
N GLN A 586 19.69 13.10 40.04
CA GLN A 586 18.75 14.17 39.69
C GLN A 586 19.21 15.49 40.29
N ALA A 587 19.50 15.50 41.60
CA ALA A 587 20.05 16.67 42.28
C ALA A 587 21.43 17.06 41.72
N ASN A 588 22.32 16.10 41.41
CA ASN A 588 23.59 16.41 40.75
C ASN A 588 23.37 17.08 39.37
N THR A 589 22.52 16.51 38.51
CA THR A 589 22.27 17.03 37.15
C THR A 589 21.65 18.42 37.19
N TRP A 590 20.68 18.63 38.07
CA TRP A 590 20.12 19.96 38.34
C TRP A 590 21.18 20.93 38.86
N ASN A 591 22.03 20.52 39.80
CA ASN A 591 23.07 21.38 40.36
C ASN A 591 24.15 21.73 39.33
N LEU A 592 24.50 20.82 38.41
CA LEU A 592 25.36 21.12 37.27
C LEU A 592 24.72 22.20 36.37
N TYR A 593 23.46 22.01 35.97
CA TYR A 593 22.72 22.94 35.11
C TYR A 593 22.49 24.32 35.76
N SER A 594 22.15 24.36 37.05
CA SER A 594 21.89 25.61 37.78
C SER A 594 23.17 26.33 38.23
N ASN A 595 24.29 25.64 38.45
CA ASN A 595 25.61 26.28 38.61
C ASN A 595 25.98 27.11 37.36
N VAL A 596 25.58 26.67 36.16
CA VAL A 596 25.75 27.42 34.90
C VAL A 596 24.52 28.29 34.56
N GLY A 597 23.68 28.60 35.56
CA GLY A 597 22.53 29.50 35.45
C GLY A 597 21.40 29.02 34.51
N GLY A 598 21.51 27.84 33.90
CA GLY A 598 20.64 27.33 32.85
C GLY A 598 20.75 28.09 31.52
N ALA A 599 20.35 29.38 31.52
CA ALA A 599 20.32 30.25 30.35
C ALA A 599 21.67 30.92 30.03
N SER A 600 22.72 30.74 30.84
CA SER A 600 23.93 31.57 30.74
C SER A 600 24.93 31.17 29.64
N PHE A 601 24.77 29.98 29.02
CA PHE A 601 25.46 29.65 27.76
C PHE A 601 24.66 30.07 26.52
N GLU A 602 23.35 30.21 26.64
CA GLU A 602 22.53 30.94 25.67
C GLU A 602 22.87 32.43 25.75
N GLY A 603 23.19 32.95 26.94
CA GLY A 603 23.50 34.34 27.23
C GLY A 603 24.54 35.00 26.30
N GLU A 604 25.65 34.33 25.96
CA GLU A 604 26.63 34.88 24.99
C GLU A 604 25.98 35.10 23.62
N GLN A 605 25.26 34.09 23.10
CA GLN A 605 24.56 34.16 21.82
C GLN A 605 23.38 35.14 21.85
N ASN A 606 22.61 35.18 22.94
CA ASN A 606 21.47 36.06 23.13
C ASN A 606 21.90 37.53 23.23
N LEU A 607 23.06 37.82 23.82
CA LEU A 607 23.67 39.15 23.75
C LEU A 607 24.08 39.50 22.31
N ILE A 608 24.74 38.59 21.59
CA ILE A 608 25.15 38.81 20.19
C ILE A 608 23.93 39.07 19.30
N ASN A 609 22.89 38.23 19.40
CA ASN A 609 21.60 38.40 18.72
C ASN A 609 20.91 39.72 19.11
N SER A 610 21.06 40.16 20.37
CA SER A 610 20.58 41.45 20.87
C SER A 610 21.47 42.65 20.49
N GLY A 611 22.50 42.46 19.66
CA GLY A 611 23.35 43.53 19.15
C GLY A 611 24.53 43.93 20.05
N TYR A 612 24.98 43.05 20.94
CA TYR A 612 26.29 43.20 21.59
C TYR A 612 27.40 42.69 20.65
N ALA A 613 28.49 43.44 20.51
CA ALA A 613 29.68 43.02 19.77
C ALA A 613 30.74 42.47 20.73
N ILE A 614 31.41 41.37 20.35
CA ILE A 614 32.62 40.91 21.06
C ILE A 614 33.73 41.94 20.85
N VAL A 615 34.35 42.40 21.94
CA VAL A 615 35.46 43.38 21.92
C VAL A 615 36.79 42.77 22.39
N SER A 616 36.76 41.64 23.10
CA SER A 616 37.94 40.80 23.38
C SER A 616 37.52 39.39 23.76
N GLU A 617 38.34 38.40 23.42
CA GLU A 617 38.23 37.02 23.88
C GLU A 617 39.60 36.39 24.15
N SER A 618 39.64 35.33 24.96
CA SER A 618 40.84 34.60 25.34
C SER A 618 40.49 33.20 25.89
N GLY A 619 41.46 32.28 25.86
CA GLY A 619 41.26 30.87 26.25
C GLY A 619 40.94 30.01 25.03
N SER A 620 40.34 28.84 25.26
CA SER A 620 39.78 27.99 24.20
C SER A 620 38.50 28.57 23.59
N ASN A 621 38.23 28.13 22.35
CA ASN A 621 36.97 28.35 21.66
C ASN A 621 36.14 27.05 21.63
N GLU A 622 36.24 26.23 22.67
CA GLU A 622 35.38 25.04 22.84
C GLU A 622 33.95 25.49 23.14
N ASP A 623 32.96 24.82 22.54
CA ASP A 623 31.55 25.16 22.80
C ASP A 623 31.11 24.66 24.17
N THR A 624 31.17 25.57 25.13
CA THR A 624 30.79 25.37 26.53
C THR A 624 29.33 24.95 26.74
N LYS A 625 28.45 25.07 25.72
CA LYS A 625 27.08 24.51 25.75
C LYS A 625 27.09 22.98 25.78
N ASN A 626 28.04 22.34 25.11
CA ASN A 626 27.99 20.90 24.86
C ASN A 626 28.65 20.13 26.00
N PHE A 627 27.94 19.97 27.12
CA PHE A 627 28.38 19.18 28.27
C PHE A 627 27.32 18.17 28.73
N ALA A 628 27.79 17.08 29.34
CA ALA A 628 27.01 15.86 29.57
C ALA A 628 25.68 16.08 30.33
N ALA A 629 25.64 17.01 31.28
CA ALA A 629 24.41 17.28 32.05
C ALA A 629 23.39 18.14 31.27
N LEU A 630 23.80 19.01 30.34
CA LEU A 630 22.85 19.74 29.51
C LEU A 630 22.11 18.83 28.53
N TYR A 631 22.80 17.82 27.97
CA TYR A 631 22.17 16.77 27.17
C TYR A 631 20.99 16.15 27.94
N ALA A 632 21.25 15.63 29.15
CA ALA A 632 20.21 14.97 29.94
C ALA A 632 19.07 15.91 30.38
N VAL A 633 19.35 17.22 30.56
CA VAL A 633 18.32 18.23 30.81
C VAL A 633 17.39 18.42 29.59
N LYS A 634 17.93 18.47 28.37
CA LYS A 634 17.16 18.70 27.13
C LYS A 634 16.16 17.59 26.78
N LEU A 635 16.35 16.39 27.32
CA LEU A 635 15.42 15.24 27.22
C LEU A 635 14.07 15.45 27.96
N ASN A 636 13.87 16.60 28.59
CA ASN A 636 12.69 16.96 29.38
C ASN A 636 11.88 18.07 28.70
N ALA A 637 10.59 18.17 29.05
CA ALA A 637 9.70 19.22 28.57
C ALA A 637 9.71 20.44 29.51
N PHE A 638 9.73 21.64 28.94
CA PHE A 638 9.77 22.91 29.69
C PHE A 638 8.65 23.87 29.31
N ASP A 639 8.20 24.67 30.28
CA ASP A 639 7.34 25.82 30.04
C ASP A 639 8.17 27.03 29.56
N ILE A 640 7.62 27.76 28.58
CA ILE A 640 8.16 29.04 28.13
C ILE A 640 7.43 30.17 28.85
N HIS A 641 8.16 31.12 29.43
CA HIS A 641 7.62 32.19 30.25
C HIS A 641 7.80 33.55 29.57
N LYS A 642 6.69 34.28 29.45
CA LYS A 642 6.64 35.64 28.91
C LYS A 642 6.94 36.67 30.01
N GLY A 643 7.95 37.51 29.80
CA GLY A 643 8.33 38.60 30.70
C GLY A 643 8.33 39.96 30.00
N GLY A 644 8.39 41.04 30.78
CA GLY A 644 8.45 42.42 30.27
C GLY A 644 7.08 43.11 30.13
N SER A 645 7.05 44.22 29.38
CA SER A 645 5.84 45.03 29.19
C SER A 645 5.94 45.97 27.97
N GLY A 646 4.80 46.35 27.40
CA GLY A 646 4.73 47.18 26.19
C GLY A 646 5.46 46.53 25.01
N ASN A 647 6.31 47.29 24.32
CA ASN A 647 7.11 46.81 23.19
C ASN A 647 8.39 46.05 23.61
N GLN A 648 8.62 45.85 24.91
CA GLN A 648 9.78 45.14 25.46
C GLN A 648 9.30 43.87 26.16
N ILE A 649 9.01 42.86 25.34
CA ILE A 649 8.63 41.51 25.76
C ILE A 649 9.84 40.59 25.55
N THR A 650 10.10 39.71 26.50
CA THR A 650 11.09 38.64 26.39
C THR A 650 10.44 37.28 26.67
N TYR A 651 11.01 36.22 26.13
CA TYR A 651 10.62 34.84 26.39
C TYR A 651 11.84 34.08 26.88
N ALA A 652 11.67 33.26 27.91
CA ALA A 652 12.71 32.39 28.46
C ALA A 652 12.08 31.13 29.04
N ILE A 653 12.78 30.00 28.95
CA ILE A 653 12.45 28.83 29.77
C ILE A 653 12.78 29.14 31.24
N ILE A 654 12.01 28.57 32.17
CA ILE A 654 12.34 28.60 33.61
C ILE A 654 12.29 27.17 34.15
N PRO A 655 13.32 26.33 33.88
CA PRO A 655 13.38 24.99 34.43
C PRO A 655 13.52 24.99 35.95
N GLU A 656 12.80 24.10 36.62
CA GLU A 656 12.95 23.77 38.03
C GLU A 656 13.52 22.34 38.19
N GLN A 657 14.12 22.02 39.36
CA GLN A 657 14.62 20.66 39.63
C GLN A 657 13.54 19.58 39.45
N THR A 658 12.27 19.94 39.67
CA THR A 658 11.11 19.07 39.47
C THR A 658 10.86 18.68 38.02
N ASP A 659 11.32 19.46 37.05
CA ASP A 659 11.06 19.20 35.62
C ASP A 659 12.01 18.16 35.04
N ILE A 660 13.19 18.06 35.65
CA ILE A 660 14.26 17.13 35.27
C ILE A 660 13.87 15.70 35.69
N LYS A 661 13.10 15.00 34.86
CA LYS A 661 12.72 13.59 35.04
C LYS A 661 13.81 12.64 34.51
N TRP A 662 14.36 12.98 33.35
CA TRP A 662 15.56 12.39 32.78
C TRP A 662 16.79 13.15 33.27
N TYR A 663 17.78 12.43 33.79
CA TYR A 663 18.99 12.99 34.39
C TYR A 663 20.19 12.05 34.21
N LEU A 664 21.41 12.55 34.42
CA LEU A 664 22.61 11.71 34.43
C LEU A 664 22.70 10.90 35.75
N PRO A 665 22.82 9.57 35.71
CA PRO A 665 22.92 8.74 36.90
C PRO A 665 24.13 9.14 37.77
N ALA A 666 23.94 9.22 39.08
CA ALA A 666 25.05 9.31 40.02
C ALA A 666 25.85 7.98 40.05
N ILE A 667 27.10 8.02 40.51
CA ILE A 667 28.03 6.90 40.32
C ILE A 667 27.59 5.57 40.95
N ASN A 668 26.78 5.58 42.03
CA ASN A 668 26.20 4.37 42.63
C ASN A 668 24.79 4.04 42.11
N GLN A 669 24.28 4.74 41.09
CA GLN A 669 23.05 4.39 40.37
C GLN A 669 23.31 3.51 39.13
N PHE A 670 24.58 3.34 38.73
CA PHE A 670 24.98 2.41 37.68
C PHE A 670 24.80 0.95 38.12
N SER A 671 24.42 0.09 37.16
CA SER A 671 24.17 -1.33 37.37
C SER A 671 24.54 -2.15 36.13
N ASP A 672 24.99 -3.39 36.33
CA ASP A 672 25.46 -4.26 35.25
C ASP A 672 24.37 -4.63 34.23
N GLY A 673 23.09 -4.49 34.60
CA GLY A 673 21.94 -4.71 33.72
C GLY A 673 21.62 -3.55 32.75
N ALA A 674 22.37 -2.45 32.80
CA ALA A 674 22.11 -1.25 31.98
C ALA A 674 22.50 -1.37 30.50
N GLY A 675 23.13 -2.47 30.07
CA GLY A 675 23.48 -2.71 28.66
C GLY A 675 24.61 -1.82 28.11
N LEU A 676 25.37 -1.18 29.00
CA LEU A 676 26.36 -0.15 28.69
C LEU A 676 27.65 -0.74 28.07
N SER A 677 28.11 -0.15 26.96
CA SER A 677 29.29 -0.53 26.19
C SER A 677 30.29 0.64 26.05
N GLY A 678 31.26 0.68 26.97
CA GLY A 678 32.34 1.68 27.00
C GLY A 678 32.31 2.59 28.22
N GLN A 679 32.83 3.81 28.07
CA GLN A 679 32.95 4.81 29.14
C GLN A 679 31.80 5.81 29.09
N TYR A 680 31.05 5.95 30.18
CA TYR A 680 29.92 6.88 30.31
C TYR A 680 30.12 7.86 31.47
N TRP A 681 29.75 9.13 31.30
CA TRP A 681 29.74 10.08 32.41
C TRP A 681 28.67 9.73 33.45
N SER A 682 29.04 9.72 34.73
CA SER A 682 28.07 9.90 35.83
C SER A 682 27.85 11.39 36.04
N SER A 683 26.80 11.76 36.78
CA SER A 683 26.64 13.14 37.26
C SER A 683 27.55 13.49 38.44
N THR A 684 28.17 12.50 39.11
CA THR A 684 28.93 12.73 40.34
C THR A 684 30.28 13.40 40.07
N ALA A 685 30.43 14.65 40.51
CA ALA A 685 31.69 15.38 40.51
C ALA A 685 32.70 14.75 41.47
N ASN A 686 33.99 14.79 41.13
CA ASN A 686 35.05 14.49 42.08
C ASN A 686 35.45 15.78 42.85
N ASN A 687 35.63 15.65 44.17
CA ASN A 687 36.07 16.71 45.09
C ASN A 687 37.50 17.23 44.80
N ASP A 688 38.26 16.52 43.96
CA ASP A 688 39.55 16.98 43.46
C ASP A 688 39.40 18.05 42.35
N ASN A 689 39.19 19.29 42.77
CA ASN A 689 39.22 20.46 41.90
C ASN A 689 40.64 20.85 41.43
N ASN A 690 41.72 20.27 41.98
CA ASN A 690 43.09 20.57 41.51
C ASN A 690 43.36 19.86 40.17
N ASN A 691 42.93 18.59 40.07
CA ASN A 691 42.94 17.87 38.79
C ASN A 691 41.70 18.19 37.95
N ALA A 692 40.58 18.59 38.59
CA ALA A 692 39.27 18.83 38.00
C ALA A 692 38.79 17.59 37.20
N ASN A 693 38.52 16.54 37.96
CA ASN A 693 38.00 15.25 37.50
C ASN A 693 36.48 15.11 37.80
N ALA A 694 35.84 14.15 37.15
CA ALA A 694 34.52 13.64 37.52
C ALA A 694 34.52 12.11 37.49
N TYR A 695 33.45 11.50 38.02
CA TYR A 695 33.29 10.06 37.97
C TYR A 695 32.63 9.61 36.66
N SER A 696 33.16 8.55 36.06
CA SER A 696 32.60 7.86 34.91
C SER A 696 32.53 6.36 35.15
N TRP A 697 31.70 5.65 34.40
CA TRP A 697 31.45 4.22 34.53
C TRP A 697 31.90 3.43 33.31
N ASN A 698 32.59 2.31 33.56
CA ASN A 698 32.94 1.28 32.58
C ASN A 698 33.17 -0.05 33.33
N SER A 699 32.06 -0.77 33.59
CA SER A 699 31.97 -1.92 34.52
C SER A 699 32.53 -1.68 35.93
N SER A 700 32.80 -0.42 36.27
CA SER A 700 33.53 0.04 37.45
C SER A 700 33.53 1.57 37.47
N SER A 701 33.65 2.16 38.67
CA SER A 701 33.83 3.60 38.84
C SER A 701 35.27 4.03 38.52
N GLN A 702 35.42 5.04 37.67
CA GLN A 702 36.68 5.64 37.25
C GLN A 702 36.65 7.15 37.53
N SER A 703 37.81 7.74 37.84
CA SER A 703 37.96 9.20 38.02
C SER A 703 38.79 9.77 36.87
N ILE A 704 38.15 10.50 35.96
CA ILE A 704 38.74 10.95 34.68
C ILE A 704 38.61 12.49 34.55
N PRO A 705 39.54 13.21 33.88
CA PRO A 705 39.45 14.65 33.68
C PRO A 705 38.14 15.07 33.01
N ARG A 706 37.52 16.17 33.50
CA ARG A 706 36.16 16.57 33.08
C ARG A 706 36.03 17.01 31.62
N MET A 707 37.13 17.22 30.90
CA MET A 707 37.11 17.63 29.49
C MET A 707 37.31 16.45 28.52
N ASP A 708 37.53 15.24 29.02
CA ASP A 708 37.62 14.05 28.18
C ASP A 708 36.23 13.71 27.60
N LEU A 709 36.19 13.33 26.31
CA LEU A 709 34.93 13.01 25.64
C LEU A 709 34.49 11.58 25.95
N HIS A 710 33.34 11.42 26.62
CA HIS A 710 32.76 10.12 26.95
C HIS A 710 31.26 10.09 26.60
N LYS A 711 30.69 8.89 26.51
CA LYS A 711 29.27 8.72 26.22
C LYS A 711 28.42 9.28 27.36
N VAL A 712 27.18 9.62 27.02
CA VAL A 712 26.11 9.92 27.97
C VAL A 712 25.07 8.81 27.91
N ARG A 713 24.37 8.61 29.04
CA ARG A 713 23.17 7.77 29.10
C ARG A 713 22.30 8.30 30.23
N ALA A 714 21.12 8.80 29.91
CA ALA A 714 20.18 9.32 30.89
C ALA A 714 19.36 8.21 31.55
N VAL A 715 18.88 8.52 32.75
CA VAL A 715 17.98 7.68 33.53
C VAL A 715 16.82 8.51 34.08
N ARG A 716 15.71 7.85 34.38
CA ARG A 716 14.54 8.44 35.05
C ARG A 716 14.04 7.57 36.18
N GLN A 717 13.43 8.20 37.18
CA GLN A 717 12.67 7.47 38.20
C GLN A 717 11.29 7.06 37.67
N LYS A 718 10.74 5.99 38.23
CA LYS A 718 9.39 5.52 37.92
C LYS A 718 8.32 6.49 38.48
N PRO A 719 7.25 6.80 37.71
CA PRO A 719 6.12 7.60 38.19
C PRO A 719 5.34 6.94 39.34
#